data_AF-A0A194PPI3-F1
#
_entry.id   AF-A0A194PPI3-F1
#
_cell.length_a   1.000
_cell.length_b   1.000
_cell.length_c   1.000
_cell.angle_alpha   90.00
_cell.angle_beta   90.00
_cell.angle_gamma   90.00
#
_symmetry.space_group_name_H-M   'P 1'
#
loop_
_entity.id
_entity.type
_entity.pdbx_description
1 polymer ?
#
loop_
_entity_poly.entity_id
_entity_poly.type
_entity_poly.pdbx_seq_one_letter_code
_entity_poly.pdbx_strand_id
1 'polypeptide(L)'
;MCQGTHVGVCDQEYVEDALVSTLQMLERALALERALTDAAAEAGRALLVVGLSKLLLAPEGPEKCDRLVSCCRVVGRGALPAGTRRAVSLLRRALLSPHSARHLLASLAHRHALAADIRHGFVECLESEEWCGAGTDVGGGSAAGGAVEEREQSAAEEARAAKEGVVLLVLQLLPAAAPNFAHFLLGYQLNDDVSRSVLNEAGVGGTPRTVLHAVLDILDQHIAPAAHEREATPLVESCYRLVYWLCARPATSPPALRLLRARDYFLARHVKATVNLETASVTTVSARSWVLRACACEAGAAGGTRQHAALAALLGALTHTPHHPDQEWEWCVIRRALEGLAVSVAAPAEPRWELFHAHQLRSAINDCDLPTGVGGKRISVSRLHAVLARELAALRTTAPQRSLVALEIQKVLDYVTEVNRQRNLAATLTHYYDSWRQLTEIIFCVAPPDVLALESRKNLLLNILQDLLNKIPPAEVLPQLGNLASGTVLLLLVNLRHCYILQKRESNLNSSEFEASFFGPSNQIMQTKSLTLKFILHKILGWILPEEEGDVTYVSRLDKSRGRANREDSALKAMVVDVITGFGEKLCAIVCGDCTGAGHDVCRMAALACLDTLLDIDPATDWLHTLTDQGYLRSLIDSLLHDDEGLKEALEPSPKSLRVLYVYECKMSLLLKLAGSRRGAETVVAQGALACLAALSALGCHPDVHAANSRPDTDFVPSVASRFRQMLVPALALCDALLTSLGTENHSCVIHVTHFLVSHVECIDMVLRAAHPSSPEGLLVELEWVTSVVARASGREVFGLARGDTALQRAEPSLQRVQWLMLALLPRFQQPPPANHAHAPASDHPDNRLYLKIVCNLLTYALNTLEREDARVTSHSASSAACAAARALLQHLARAHRLHTKLLATVAHQLHNLPAMTLDGRYTKQLLSGPVSGSEHQNI
;
A
#
# COMPACT_ATOMS: atom_id res chain seq x y z
N MET A 1 -16.17 19.33 78.68
CA MET A 1 -15.65 18.09 78.09
C MET A 1 -15.71 18.14 76.54
N CYS A 2 -15.30 19.25 75.91
CA CYS A 2 -15.33 19.40 74.44
C CYS A 2 -13.99 19.96 73.93
N GLN A 3 -12.90 19.21 74.07
CA GLN A 3 -11.57 19.58 73.52
C GLN A 3 -10.80 18.39 72.90
N GLY A 4 -11.45 17.23 72.68
CA GLY A 4 -10.76 16.01 72.25
C GLY A 4 -10.79 15.69 70.75
N THR A 5 -11.62 16.35 69.94
CA THR A 5 -11.87 15.92 68.54
C THR A 5 -11.16 16.75 67.47
N HIS A 6 -10.64 17.94 67.78
CA HIS A 6 -9.94 18.79 66.79
C HIS A 6 -8.46 18.45 66.59
N VAL A 7 -7.83 17.71 67.52
CA VAL A 7 -6.39 17.39 67.42
C VAL A 7 -6.13 16.26 66.41
N GLY A 8 -7.01 15.25 66.35
CA GLY A 8 -6.82 14.10 65.45
C GLY A 8 -7.03 14.39 63.96
N VAL A 9 -7.79 15.42 63.61
CA VAL A 9 -8.03 15.81 62.20
C VAL A 9 -6.80 16.54 61.62
N CYS A 10 -6.17 17.44 62.40
CA CYS A 10 -4.92 18.10 62.00
C CYS A 10 -3.76 17.11 61.81
N ASP A 11 -3.65 16.09 62.67
CA ASP A 11 -2.58 15.10 62.58
C ASP A 11 -2.72 14.23 61.33
N GLN A 12 -3.95 13.92 60.91
CA GLN A 12 -4.19 13.16 59.69
C GLN A 12 -3.87 13.98 58.43
N GLU A 13 -4.37 15.22 58.31
CA GLU A 13 -4.06 16.10 57.18
C GLU A 13 -2.55 16.33 57.04
N TYR A 14 -1.83 16.51 58.15
CA TYR A 14 -0.38 16.68 58.12
C TYR A 14 0.36 15.43 57.57
N VAL A 15 -0.08 14.23 57.94
CA VAL A 15 0.50 12.97 57.42
C VAL A 15 0.23 12.81 55.93
N GLU A 16 -0.96 13.21 55.48
CA GLU A 16 -1.36 13.18 54.07
C GLU A 16 -0.52 14.16 53.23
N ASP A 17 -0.34 15.39 53.69
CA ASP A 17 0.50 16.41 53.04
C ASP A 17 1.99 16.02 53.03
N ALA A 18 2.48 15.42 54.12
CA ALA A 18 3.84 14.91 54.20
C ALA A 18 4.07 13.77 53.19
N LEU A 19 3.09 12.87 53.01
CA LEU A 19 3.15 11.81 52.00
C LEU A 19 3.21 12.39 50.58
N VAL A 20 2.33 13.34 50.26
CA VAL A 20 2.31 14.00 48.94
C VAL A 20 3.65 14.67 48.64
N SER A 21 4.17 15.42 49.61
CA SER A 21 5.47 16.11 49.49
C SER A 21 6.62 15.12 49.28
N THR A 22 6.61 14.00 50.00
CA THR A 22 7.63 12.94 49.86
C THR A 22 7.59 12.31 48.48
N LEU A 23 6.40 11.97 47.97
CA LEU A 23 6.24 11.40 46.62
C LEU A 23 6.69 12.39 45.54
N GLN A 24 6.38 13.68 45.70
CA GLN A 24 6.82 14.72 44.77
C GLN A 24 8.34 14.88 44.76
N MET A 25 8.99 14.83 45.93
CA MET A 25 10.46 14.86 46.02
C MET A 25 11.08 13.65 45.30
N LEU A 26 10.56 12.45 45.53
CA LEU A 26 11.04 11.23 44.87
C LEU A 26 10.84 11.27 43.36
N GLU A 27 9.69 11.77 42.90
CA GLU A 27 9.36 11.94 41.48
C GLU A 27 10.38 12.87 40.82
N ARG A 28 10.67 14.02 41.45
CA ARG A 28 11.62 15.01 40.94
C ARG A 28 13.06 14.50 41.00
N ALA A 29 13.44 13.77 42.04
CA ALA A 29 14.77 13.19 42.17
C ALA A 29 15.04 12.13 41.08
N LEU A 30 14.09 11.23 40.84
CA LEU A 30 14.14 10.30 39.70
C LEU A 30 14.22 11.04 38.36
N ALA A 31 13.62 12.23 38.27
CA ALA A 31 13.66 13.01 37.06
C ALA A 31 15.03 13.57 36.69
N LEU A 32 15.80 13.91 37.71
CA LEU A 32 17.11 14.52 37.57
C LEU A 32 18.25 13.49 37.66
N GLU A 33 17.95 12.21 37.95
CA GLU A 33 18.96 11.16 38.13
C GLU A 33 19.96 11.09 36.98
N ARG A 34 19.50 11.08 35.72
CA ARG A 34 20.39 11.05 34.54
C ARG A 34 21.24 12.32 34.41
N ALA A 35 20.63 13.49 34.54
CA ALA A 35 21.36 14.75 34.45
C ALA A 35 22.42 14.88 35.56
N LEU A 36 22.13 14.36 36.75
CA LEU A 36 23.08 14.31 37.86
C LEU A 36 24.22 13.33 37.58
N THR A 37 23.95 12.15 37.04
CA THR A 37 25.01 11.19 36.68
C THR A 37 25.91 11.72 35.57
N ASP A 38 25.33 12.41 34.58
CA ASP A 38 26.07 13.00 33.47
C ASP A 38 26.97 14.14 33.96
N ALA A 39 26.42 15.07 34.76
CA ALA A 39 27.20 16.15 35.36
C ALA A 39 28.29 15.65 36.33
N ALA A 40 28.03 14.57 37.07
CA ALA A 40 29.02 13.94 37.94
C ALA A 40 30.16 13.30 37.13
N ALA A 41 29.84 12.67 35.99
CA ALA A 41 30.84 12.11 35.07
C ALA A 41 31.69 13.22 34.43
N GLU A 42 31.08 14.31 33.98
CA GLU A 42 31.77 15.48 33.41
C GLU A 42 32.70 16.17 34.43
N ALA A 43 32.32 16.21 35.70
CA ALA A 43 33.13 16.78 36.76
C ALA A 43 34.41 15.97 37.08
N GLY A 44 34.59 14.78 36.48
CA GLY A 44 35.81 13.97 36.61
C GLY A 44 36.10 13.47 38.03
N ARG A 45 35.11 13.49 38.92
CA ARG A 45 35.26 13.04 40.31
C ARG A 45 34.90 11.56 40.42
N ALA A 46 35.76 10.76 41.05
CA ALA A 46 35.52 9.34 41.34
C ALA A 46 34.50 9.13 42.47
N LEU A 47 33.30 9.72 42.36
CA LEU A 47 32.20 9.55 43.30
C LEU A 47 31.24 8.49 42.76
N LEU A 48 31.05 7.41 43.51
CA LEU A 48 30.07 6.37 43.18
C LEU A 48 28.67 6.87 43.55
N VAL A 49 27.95 7.43 42.59
CA VAL A 49 26.56 7.86 42.78
C VAL A 49 25.65 6.64 42.61
N VAL A 50 25.07 6.16 43.71
CA VAL A 50 24.02 5.14 43.65
C VAL A 50 22.72 5.79 43.21
N GLY A 51 22.24 5.40 42.04
CA GLY A 51 20.98 5.89 41.48
C GLY A 51 19.78 5.61 42.37
N LEU A 52 18.88 6.60 42.51
CA LEU A 52 17.64 6.47 43.27
C LEU A 52 16.78 5.31 42.75
N SER A 53 16.82 5.06 41.44
CA SER A 53 16.20 3.90 40.80
C SER A 53 16.56 2.55 41.45
N LYS A 54 17.76 2.39 42.00
CA LYS A 54 18.19 1.19 42.76
C LYS A 54 17.74 1.25 44.22
N LEU A 55 17.83 2.42 44.86
CA LEU A 55 17.42 2.60 46.26
C LEU A 55 15.92 2.37 46.47
N LEU A 56 15.09 2.68 45.48
CA LEU A 56 13.65 2.40 45.53
C LEU A 56 13.31 0.90 45.61
N LEU A 57 14.21 0.04 45.11
CA LEU A 57 14.04 -1.42 45.13
C LEU A 57 14.52 -2.05 46.45
N ALA A 58 15.21 -1.29 47.31
CA ALA A 58 15.68 -1.79 48.59
C ALA A 58 14.47 -2.10 49.51
N PRO A 59 14.39 -3.30 50.10
CA PRO A 59 13.31 -3.65 51.01
C PRO A 59 13.46 -2.86 52.32
N GLU A 60 12.42 -2.10 52.68
CA GLU A 60 12.39 -1.28 53.90
C GLU A 60 11.03 -1.35 54.61
N GLY A 61 11.01 -1.04 55.90
CA GLY A 61 9.80 -1.02 56.72
C GLY A 61 9.38 -2.37 57.33
N PRO A 62 8.27 -2.38 58.10
CA PRO A 62 7.86 -3.52 58.92
C PRO A 62 7.48 -4.76 58.11
N GLU A 63 7.03 -4.58 56.86
CA GLU A 63 6.64 -5.67 55.97
C GLU A 63 7.74 -6.07 54.97
N LYS A 64 8.95 -5.48 55.05
CA LYS A 64 10.07 -5.70 54.12
C LYS A 64 9.67 -5.62 52.64
N CYS A 65 8.77 -4.70 52.30
CA CYS A 65 8.33 -4.47 50.92
C CYS A 65 9.23 -3.42 50.26
N ASP A 66 9.37 -3.48 48.94
CA ASP A 66 10.01 -2.40 48.19
C ASP A 66 9.11 -1.15 48.14
N ARG A 67 9.70 0.01 47.87
CA ARG A 67 8.95 1.28 47.84
C ARG A 67 7.96 1.33 46.67
N LEU A 68 8.17 0.51 45.62
CA LEU A 68 7.25 0.41 44.48
C LEU A 68 5.93 -0.24 44.88
N VAL A 69 5.96 -1.33 45.65
CA VAL A 69 4.78 -1.98 46.24
C VAL A 69 4.05 -1.01 47.17
N SER A 70 4.78 -0.24 47.98
CA SER A 70 4.18 0.81 48.82
C SER A 70 3.45 1.86 47.98
N CYS A 71 4.03 2.30 46.86
CA CYS A 71 3.36 3.22 45.94
C CYS A 71 2.10 2.60 45.32
N CYS A 72 2.13 1.32 44.94
CA CYS A 72 0.95 0.59 44.48
C CYS A 72 -0.17 0.55 45.54
N ARG A 73 0.16 0.45 46.83
CA ARG A 73 -0.83 0.51 47.92
C ARG A 73 -1.40 1.91 48.14
N VAL A 74 -0.60 2.95 47.96
CA VAL A 74 -1.09 4.34 48.00
C VAL A 74 -2.14 4.57 46.92
N VAL A 75 -1.97 3.97 45.73
CA VAL A 75 -2.98 4.05 44.66
C VAL A 75 -4.33 3.47 45.08
N GLY A 76 -4.33 2.39 45.86
CA GLY A 76 -5.55 1.78 46.41
C GLY A 76 -6.17 2.53 47.60
N ARG A 77 -5.69 3.74 47.93
CA ARG A 77 -6.32 4.60 48.92
C ARG A 77 -7.02 5.76 48.19
N GLY A 78 -8.23 5.51 47.70
CA GLY A 78 -9.02 6.47 46.92
C GLY A 78 -9.35 7.79 47.64
N ALA A 79 -9.17 7.84 48.97
CA ALA A 79 -9.42 9.01 49.80
C ALA A 79 -8.47 10.21 49.54
N LEU A 80 -7.37 10.03 48.81
CA LEU A 80 -6.29 11.03 48.68
C LEU A 80 -5.85 11.24 47.22
N PRO A 81 -6.63 11.98 46.39
CA PRO A 81 -6.38 12.15 44.96
C PRO A 81 -4.98 12.66 44.61
N ALA A 82 -4.48 13.65 45.36
CA ALA A 82 -3.13 14.21 45.24
C ALA A 82 -2.05 13.14 45.38
N GLY A 83 -2.15 12.33 46.44
CA GLY A 83 -1.21 11.26 46.77
C GLY A 83 -1.21 10.17 45.71
N THR A 84 -2.40 9.77 45.27
CA THR A 84 -2.59 8.77 44.20
C THR A 84 -1.98 9.23 42.88
N ARG A 85 -2.25 10.47 42.45
CA ARG A 85 -1.65 11.06 41.25
C ARG A 85 -0.13 11.05 41.29
N ARG A 86 0.47 11.45 42.42
CA ARG A 86 1.93 11.47 42.60
C ARG A 86 2.52 10.06 42.64
N ALA A 87 1.87 9.12 43.33
CA ALA A 87 2.28 7.72 43.37
C ALA A 87 2.28 7.10 41.96
N VAL A 88 1.23 7.34 41.16
CA VAL A 88 1.15 6.88 39.77
C VAL A 88 2.22 7.53 38.90
N SER A 89 2.48 8.83 39.03
CA SER A 89 3.57 9.50 38.29
C SER A 89 4.95 8.93 38.63
N LEU A 90 5.20 8.68 39.92
CA LEU A 90 6.43 8.02 40.38
C LEU A 90 6.57 6.62 39.77
N LEU A 91 5.50 5.81 39.80
CA LEU A 91 5.49 4.47 39.20
C LEU A 91 5.76 4.53 37.69
N ARG A 92 5.11 5.44 36.96
CA ARG A 92 5.36 5.64 35.52
C ARG A 92 6.83 5.90 35.25
N ARG A 93 7.47 6.74 36.07
CA ARG A 93 8.87 7.09 35.87
C ARG A 93 9.83 5.97 36.29
N ALA A 94 9.59 5.33 37.43
CA ALA A 94 10.43 4.25 37.94
C ALA A 94 10.38 3.00 37.04
N LEU A 95 9.20 2.69 36.49
CA LEU A 95 8.98 1.50 35.67
C LEU A 95 9.37 1.70 34.19
N LEU A 96 9.90 2.87 33.81
CA LEU A 96 10.64 3.02 32.54
C LEU A 96 11.88 2.12 32.49
N SER A 97 12.46 1.80 33.65
CA SER A 97 13.54 0.82 33.74
C SER A 97 12.96 -0.60 33.66
N PRO A 98 13.36 -1.42 32.66
CA PRO A 98 12.85 -2.78 32.51
C PRO A 98 13.21 -3.68 33.71
N HIS A 99 14.30 -3.37 34.42
CA HIS A 99 14.69 -4.08 35.64
C HIS A 99 13.69 -3.85 36.77
N SER A 100 13.33 -2.59 37.04
CA SER A 100 12.36 -2.22 38.08
C SER A 100 10.97 -2.79 37.78
N ALA A 101 10.56 -2.80 36.51
CA ALA A 101 9.30 -3.39 36.08
C ALA A 101 9.23 -4.92 36.31
N ARG A 102 10.34 -5.63 36.03
CA ARG A 102 10.44 -7.07 36.29
C ARG A 102 10.48 -7.38 37.79
N HIS A 103 11.21 -6.58 38.57
CA HIS A 103 11.28 -6.73 40.03
C HIS A 103 9.91 -6.59 40.68
N LEU A 104 9.14 -5.56 40.31
CA LEU A 104 7.79 -5.34 40.81
C LEU A 104 6.86 -6.50 40.46
N LEU A 105 6.93 -7.04 39.23
CA LEU A 105 6.10 -8.20 38.89
C LEU A 105 6.49 -9.44 39.70
N ALA A 106 7.79 -9.70 39.87
CA ALA A 106 8.30 -10.84 40.62
C ALA A 106 7.92 -10.77 42.11
N SER A 107 7.90 -9.57 42.71
CA SER A 107 7.50 -9.39 44.11
C SER A 107 6.01 -9.67 44.35
N LEU A 108 5.18 -9.55 43.30
CA LEU A 108 3.74 -9.83 43.33
C LEU A 108 3.39 -11.28 42.96
N ALA A 109 4.17 -11.91 42.08
CA ALA A 109 3.88 -13.25 41.55
C ALA A 109 3.66 -14.32 42.64
N HIS A 110 4.43 -14.24 43.74
CA HIS A 110 4.38 -15.21 44.84
C HIS A 110 3.41 -14.84 45.97
N ARG A 111 2.82 -13.63 45.96
CA ARG A 111 1.98 -13.10 47.04
C ARG A 111 0.56 -12.83 46.52
N HIS A 112 -0.22 -13.89 46.33
CA HIS A 112 -1.54 -13.81 45.68
C HIS A 112 -2.52 -12.83 46.36
N ALA A 113 -2.56 -12.77 47.70
CA ALA A 113 -3.41 -11.81 48.43
C ALA A 113 -3.01 -10.36 48.13
N LEU A 114 -1.72 -10.02 48.31
CA LEU A 114 -1.19 -8.69 47.99
C LEU A 114 -1.41 -8.32 46.51
N ALA A 115 -1.26 -9.28 45.61
CA ALA A 115 -1.47 -9.09 44.19
C ALA A 115 -2.95 -8.78 43.88
N ALA A 116 -3.89 -9.45 44.55
CA ALA A 116 -5.31 -9.14 44.43
C ALA A 116 -5.63 -7.74 44.98
N ASP A 117 -5.11 -7.40 46.17
CA ASP A 117 -5.32 -6.10 46.82
C ASP A 117 -4.80 -4.95 45.96
N ILE A 118 -3.59 -5.07 45.41
CA ILE A 118 -3.01 -4.05 44.53
C ILE A 118 -3.87 -3.89 43.28
N ARG A 119 -4.25 -4.98 42.61
CA ARG A 119 -5.08 -4.91 41.40
C ARG A 119 -6.40 -4.21 41.71
N HIS A 120 -7.03 -4.55 42.83
CA HIS A 120 -8.26 -3.91 43.28
C HIS A 120 -8.07 -2.42 43.54
N GLY A 121 -6.98 -2.01 44.18
CA GLY A 121 -6.68 -0.59 44.40
C GLY A 121 -6.54 0.23 43.11
N PHE A 122 -5.96 -0.34 42.04
CA PHE A 122 -5.93 0.32 40.72
C PHE A 122 -7.32 0.40 40.07
N VAL A 123 -8.19 -0.58 40.30
CA VAL A 123 -9.58 -0.58 39.82
C VAL A 123 -10.39 0.49 40.55
N GLU A 124 -10.29 0.55 41.88
CA GLU A 124 -10.94 1.56 42.71
C GLU A 124 -10.52 2.98 42.33
N CYS A 125 -9.23 3.20 42.03
CA CYS A 125 -8.75 4.49 41.53
C CYS A 125 -9.43 4.91 40.20
N LEU A 126 -9.74 3.97 39.31
CA LEU A 126 -10.42 4.27 38.04
C LEU A 126 -11.93 4.50 38.22
N GLU A 127 -12.52 3.79 39.18
CA GLU A 127 -13.95 3.81 39.51
C GLU A 127 -14.34 4.92 40.48
N SER A 128 -13.37 5.61 41.09
CA SER A 128 -13.62 6.72 42.01
C SER A 128 -14.54 7.76 41.35
N GLU A 129 -15.57 8.21 42.06
CA GLU A 129 -16.54 9.15 41.48
C GLU A 129 -15.86 10.47 41.11
N GLU A 130 -16.15 10.95 39.89
CA GLU A 130 -15.82 12.31 39.50
C GLU A 130 -16.99 13.18 39.95
N TRP A 131 -16.93 13.73 41.16
CA TRP A 131 -17.98 14.64 41.60
C TRP A 131 -17.93 15.90 40.73
N CYS A 132 -18.85 15.99 39.77
CA CYS A 132 -19.19 17.24 39.11
C CYS A 132 -20.39 17.79 39.88
N GLY A 133 -20.28 19.00 40.43
CA GLY A 133 -21.43 19.73 40.95
C GLY A 133 -22.47 19.92 39.84
N ALA A 134 -23.41 18.99 39.73
CA ALA A 134 -24.57 19.13 38.87
C ALA A 134 -25.51 20.13 39.54
N GLY A 135 -25.69 21.28 38.86
CA GLY A 135 -26.53 22.41 39.22
C GLY A 135 -27.60 22.19 40.29
N THR A 136 -27.39 22.84 41.43
CA THR A 136 -28.49 23.48 42.14
C THR A 136 -28.17 24.95 42.26
N ASP A 137 -28.82 25.74 41.41
CA ASP A 137 -29.15 27.13 41.70
C ASP A 137 -29.83 27.17 43.07
N VAL A 138 -29.06 27.35 44.14
CA VAL A 138 -29.57 27.90 45.39
C VAL A 138 -28.65 29.03 45.76
N GLY A 139 -29.09 30.23 45.38
CA GLY A 139 -28.47 31.49 45.76
C GLY A 139 -28.21 31.54 47.25
N GLY A 140 -26.94 31.70 47.59
CA GLY A 140 -26.46 31.83 48.95
C GLY A 140 -24.99 32.20 48.94
N GLY A 141 -24.67 33.39 48.38
CA GLY A 141 -23.32 33.92 48.36
C GLY A 141 -22.75 34.07 49.77
N SER A 142 -21.95 33.10 50.20
CA SER A 142 -21.02 33.24 51.31
C SER A 142 -19.60 32.96 50.78
N ALA A 143 -18.64 33.81 51.16
CA ALA A 143 -17.24 33.67 50.76
C ALA A 143 -16.59 32.36 51.24
N ALA A 144 -17.23 31.64 52.17
CA ALA A 144 -16.80 30.32 52.64
C ALA A 144 -17.20 29.19 51.67
N GLY A 145 -18.25 29.36 50.85
CA GLY A 145 -18.68 28.38 49.85
C GLY A 145 -17.72 28.27 48.66
N GLY A 146 -17.20 29.41 48.17
CA GLY A 146 -16.28 29.42 47.02
C GLY A 146 -14.94 28.71 47.28
N ALA A 147 -14.41 28.77 48.52
CA ALA A 147 -13.17 28.07 48.87
C ALA A 147 -13.34 26.54 48.99
N VAL A 148 -14.56 26.08 49.27
CA VAL A 148 -14.90 24.64 49.29
C VAL A 148 -15.07 24.13 47.86
N GLU A 149 -15.78 24.87 47.01
CA GLU A 149 -15.94 24.55 45.58
C GLU A 149 -14.58 24.51 44.83
N GLU A 150 -13.67 25.46 45.11
CA GLU A 150 -12.31 25.45 44.52
C GLU A 150 -11.48 24.24 44.97
N ARG A 151 -11.59 23.83 46.24
CA ARG A 151 -10.89 22.64 46.76
C ARG A 151 -11.44 21.35 46.16
N GLU A 152 -12.76 21.24 46.03
CA GLU A 152 -13.43 20.10 45.42
C GLU A 152 -13.10 19.97 43.93
N GLN A 153 -13.08 21.09 43.19
CA GLN A 153 -12.69 21.10 41.78
C GLN A 153 -11.21 20.69 41.59
N SER A 154 -10.30 21.18 42.44
CA SER A 154 -8.89 20.78 42.43
C SER A 154 -8.73 19.28 42.71
N ALA A 155 -9.45 18.75 43.71
CA ALA A 155 -9.45 17.32 44.01
C ALA A 155 -9.99 16.46 42.84
N ALA A 156 -11.03 16.92 42.15
CA ALA A 156 -11.57 16.27 40.96
C ALA A 156 -10.60 16.27 39.78
N GLU A 157 -9.87 17.37 39.55
CA GLU A 157 -8.80 17.45 38.55
C GLU A 157 -7.65 16.48 38.86
N GLU A 158 -7.24 16.40 40.12
CA GLU A 158 -6.21 15.46 40.54
C GLU A 158 -6.66 14.01 40.42
N ALA A 159 -7.93 13.70 40.72
CA ALA A 159 -8.51 12.38 40.51
C ALA A 159 -8.51 12.01 39.02
N ARG A 160 -8.95 12.91 38.12
CA ARG A 160 -8.90 12.69 36.66
C ARG A 160 -7.47 12.45 36.17
N ALA A 161 -6.51 13.24 36.66
CA ALA A 161 -5.10 13.09 36.31
C ALA A 161 -4.50 11.78 36.86
N ALA A 162 -4.95 11.31 38.03
CA ALA A 162 -4.59 10.00 38.57
C ALA A 162 -5.11 8.86 37.68
N LYS A 163 -6.40 8.91 37.30
CA LYS A 163 -7.02 7.94 36.36
C LYS A 163 -6.27 7.89 35.03
N GLU A 164 -6.03 9.05 34.43
CA GLU A 164 -5.26 9.14 33.18
C GLU A 164 -3.85 8.58 33.37
N GLY A 165 -3.20 8.90 34.50
CA GLY A 165 -1.92 8.35 34.88
C GLY A 165 -1.90 6.82 34.92
N VAL A 166 -2.94 6.18 35.44
CA VAL A 166 -3.04 4.70 35.50
C VAL A 166 -3.12 4.13 34.08
N VAL A 167 -3.96 4.69 33.22
CA VAL A 167 -4.09 4.24 31.82
C VAL A 167 -2.77 4.46 31.06
N LEU A 168 -2.12 5.61 31.25
CA LEU A 168 -0.81 5.92 30.66
C LEU A 168 0.30 5.00 31.18
N LEU A 169 0.26 4.58 32.44
CA LEU A 169 1.18 3.59 33.00
C LEU A 169 1.04 2.25 32.28
N VAL A 170 -0.20 1.78 32.10
CA VAL A 170 -0.48 0.53 31.39
C VAL A 170 -0.01 0.62 29.93
N LEU A 171 -0.34 1.71 29.23
CA LEU A 171 0.09 1.97 27.85
C LEU A 171 1.61 2.00 27.68
N GLN A 172 2.34 2.55 28.66
CA GLN A 172 3.80 2.60 28.65
C GLN A 172 4.43 1.22 28.81
N LEU A 173 3.83 0.35 29.63
CA LEU A 173 4.37 -0.97 29.96
C LEU A 173 3.95 -2.07 28.98
N LEU A 174 2.80 -1.92 28.33
CA LEU A 174 2.28 -2.90 27.36
C LEU A 174 3.26 -3.29 26.24
N PRO A 175 4.11 -2.39 25.69
CA PRO A 175 5.09 -2.73 24.67
C PRO A 175 6.27 -3.59 25.15
N ALA A 176 6.53 -3.64 26.45
CA ALA A 176 7.63 -4.42 27.00
C ALA A 176 7.34 -5.93 26.89
N ALA A 177 8.40 -6.76 26.97
CA ALA A 177 8.29 -8.22 26.88
C ALA A 177 7.20 -8.77 27.81
N ALA A 178 6.32 -9.61 27.25
CA ALA A 178 5.26 -10.27 27.98
C ALA A 178 5.79 -11.51 28.72
N PRO A 179 5.21 -11.90 29.88
CA PRO A 179 4.24 -11.15 30.67
C PRO A 179 4.89 -9.99 31.46
N ASN A 180 4.15 -8.90 31.68
CA ASN A 180 4.62 -7.72 32.42
C ASN A 180 3.52 -7.16 33.36
N PHE A 181 3.83 -6.10 34.11
CA PHE A 181 2.90 -5.50 35.07
C PHE A 181 1.60 -4.95 34.43
N ALA A 182 1.62 -4.51 33.17
CA ALA A 182 0.40 -4.12 32.46
C ALA A 182 -0.52 -5.34 32.20
N HIS A 183 0.05 -6.46 31.74
CA HIS A 183 -0.71 -7.71 31.55
C HIS A 183 -1.36 -8.18 32.84
N PHE A 184 -0.63 -8.07 33.96
CA PHE A 184 -1.16 -8.34 35.29
C PHE A 184 -2.37 -7.45 35.63
N LEU A 185 -2.25 -6.11 35.53
CA LEU A 185 -3.34 -5.19 35.87
C LEU A 185 -4.59 -5.40 35.01
N LEU A 186 -4.41 -5.76 33.73
CA LEU A 186 -5.48 -6.01 32.78
C LEU A 186 -6.18 -7.36 32.98
N GLY A 187 -5.57 -8.30 33.71
CA GLY A 187 -6.14 -9.62 34.01
C GLY A 187 -5.66 -10.76 33.13
N TYR A 188 -4.59 -10.58 32.36
CA TYR A 188 -3.98 -11.66 31.59
C TYR A 188 -3.29 -12.67 32.51
N GLN A 189 -3.26 -13.92 32.07
CA GLN A 189 -2.57 -14.98 32.79
C GLN A 189 -1.05 -14.78 32.66
N LEU A 190 -0.34 -14.90 33.80
CA LEU A 190 1.12 -14.71 33.86
C LEU A 190 1.90 -16.03 33.80
N ASN A 191 1.23 -17.16 34.00
CA ASN A 191 1.85 -18.48 34.10
C ASN A 191 2.08 -19.14 32.74
N ASP A 192 1.31 -18.73 31.73
CA ASP A 192 1.30 -19.26 30.37
C ASP A 192 1.46 -18.12 29.34
N ASP A 193 1.48 -18.47 28.06
CA ASP A 193 1.45 -17.51 26.96
C ASP A 193 0.25 -16.55 27.08
N VAL A 194 0.55 -15.25 27.09
CA VAL A 194 -0.46 -14.18 27.20
C VAL A 194 -1.57 -14.30 26.15
N SER A 195 -1.23 -14.76 24.94
CA SER A 195 -2.19 -14.95 23.83
C SER A 195 -3.25 -16.01 24.07
N ARG A 196 -3.01 -16.92 25.03
CA ARG A 196 -3.93 -18.00 25.41
C ARG A 196 -4.77 -17.65 26.64
N SER A 197 -4.61 -16.45 27.20
CA SER A 197 -5.38 -16.00 28.35
C SER A 197 -6.89 -16.11 28.11
N VAL A 198 -7.64 -16.35 29.18
CA VAL A 198 -9.11 -16.32 29.15
C VAL A 198 -9.57 -15.11 29.95
N LEU A 199 -10.00 -14.07 29.22
CA LEU A 199 -10.60 -12.88 29.79
C LEU A 199 -12.12 -13.04 29.74
N ASN A 200 -12.78 -12.97 30.89
CA ASN A 200 -14.24 -12.96 31.01
C ASN A 200 -14.68 -11.69 31.74
N GLU A 201 -15.96 -11.33 31.57
CA GLU A 201 -16.59 -10.27 32.36
C GLU A 201 -16.47 -10.52 33.87
N ALA A 202 -16.48 -9.44 34.65
CA ALA A 202 -16.30 -9.50 36.09
C ALA A 202 -17.40 -10.37 36.76
N GLY A 203 -16.99 -11.28 37.64
CA GLY A 203 -17.89 -12.19 38.36
C GLY A 203 -18.22 -13.49 37.61
N VAL A 204 -17.94 -13.59 36.31
CA VAL A 204 -18.19 -14.81 35.53
C VAL A 204 -17.11 -15.86 35.84
N GLY A 205 -17.50 -16.96 36.50
CA GLY A 205 -16.56 -18.01 36.88
C GLY A 205 -15.55 -17.57 37.94
N GLY A 206 -15.92 -16.60 38.78
CA GLY A 206 -15.05 -16.08 39.84
C GLY A 206 -13.93 -15.16 39.34
N THR A 207 -14.01 -14.66 38.10
CA THR A 207 -13.05 -13.67 37.58
C THR A 207 -13.09 -12.39 38.41
N PRO A 208 -11.94 -11.92 38.93
CA PRO A 208 -11.88 -10.67 39.65
C PRO A 208 -12.10 -9.50 38.69
N ARG A 209 -12.61 -8.39 39.21
CA ARG A 209 -12.68 -7.13 38.47
C ARG A 209 -11.27 -6.62 38.21
N THR A 210 -11.01 -6.10 37.00
CA THR A 210 -9.66 -5.70 36.55
C THR A 210 -9.67 -4.31 35.95
N VAL A 211 -8.48 -3.75 35.74
CA VAL A 211 -8.31 -2.43 35.10
C VAL A 211 -8.94 -2.39 33.71
N LEU A 212 -8.94 -3.52 32.98
CA LEU A 212 -9.59 -3.60 31.67
C LEU A 212 -11.10 -3.36 31.78
N HIS A 213 -11.77 -3.97 32.77
CA HIS A 213 -13.20 -3.77 32.98
C HIS A 213 -13.54 -2.30 33.30
N ALA A 214 -12.81 -1.70 34.23
CA ALA A 214 -12.99 -0.29 34.59
C ALA A 214 -12.77 0.66 33.39
N VAL A 215 -11.77 0.38 32.54
CA VAL A 215 -11.55 1.13 31.29
C VAL A 215 -12.72 0.99 30.32
N LEU A 216 -13.26 -0.21 30.14
CA LEU A 216 -14.44 -0.43 29.29
C LEU A 216 -15.68 0.26 29.85
N ASP A 217 -15.87 0.27 31.17
CA ASP A 217 -16.98 0.97 31.83
C ASP A 217 -16.90 2.49 31.66
N ILE A 218 -15.70 3.09 31.77
CA ILE A 218 -15.47 4.52 31.49
C ILE A 218 -15.87 4.86 30.05
N LEU A 219 -15.54 3.99 29.10
CA LEU A 219 -15.90 4.17 27.70
C LEU A 219 -17.40 4.00 27.47
N ASP A 220 -18.04 3.02 28.12
CA ASP A 220 -19.48 2.79 28.03
C ASP A 220 -20.29 3.99 28.57
N GLN A 221 -19.85 4.57 29.68
CA GLN A 221 -20.43 5.80 30.23
C GLN A 221 -20.28 6.99 29.28
N HIS A 222 -19.18 7.08 28.53
CA HIS A 222 -18.96 8.15 27.57
C HIS A 222 -19.94 8.12 26.39
N ILE A 223 -20.39 6.93 25.96
CA ILE A 223 -21.33 6.78 24.82
C ILE A 223 -22.79 6.58 25.24
N ALA A 224 -23.10 6.68 26.54
CA ALA A 224 -24.46 6.52 27.05
C ALA A 224 -25.43 7.54 26.38
N PRO A 225 -26.73 7.20 26.21
CA PRO A 225 -27.67 8.04 25.46
C PRO A 225 -27.86 9.44 26.04
N ALA A 226 -27.72 9.62 27.35
CA ALA A 226 -27.75 10.94 28.00
C ALA A 226 -26.50 11.81 27.73
N ALA A 227 -25.46 11.24 27.10
CA ALA A 227 -24.18 11.88 26.80
C ALA A 227 -23.97 12.13 25.29
N HIS A 228 -25.05 12.14 24.49
CA HIS A 228 -24.94 12.54 23.08
C HIS A 228 -24.30 13.92 22.99
N GLU A 229 -23.24 14.04 22.17
CA GLU A 229 -22.42 15.25 21.97
C GLU A 229 -21.37 15.56 23.06
N ARG A 230 -21.15 14.68 24.04
CA ARG A 230 -20.08 14.89 25.04
C ARG A 230 -18.69 14.82 24.39
N GLU A 231 -17.89 15.87 24.57
CA GLU A 231 -16.50 15.86 24.13
C GLU A 231 -15.66 14.81 24.88
N ALA A 232 -14.68 14.23 24.18
CA ALA A 232 -13.74 13.31 24.79
C ALA A 232 -12.69 14.05 25.62
N THR A 233 -12.51 13.61 26.86
CA THR A 233 -11.40 14.03 27.71
C THR A 233 -10.10 13.29 27.34
N PRO A 234 -8.92 13.77 27.78
CA PRO A 234 -7.65 13.05 27.60
C PRO A 234 -7.66 11.61 28.17
N LEU A 235 -8.42 11.39 29.26
CA LEU A 235 -8.65 10.06 29.82
C LEU A 235 -9.37 9.15 28.83
N VAL A 236 -10.49 9.61 28.23
CA VAL A 236 -11.26 8.85 27.23
C VAL A 236 -10.41 8.52 26.01
N GLU A 237 -9.63 9.49 25.51
CA GLU A 237 -8.68 9.29 24.42
C GLU A 237 -7.66 8.20 24.76
N SER A 238 -7.08 8.26 25.97
CA SER A 238 -6.11 7.27 26.45
C SER A 238 -6.73 5.88 26.62
N CYS A 239 -7.98 5.79 27.07
CA CYS A 239 -8.72 4.54 27.17
C CYS A 239 -8.94 3.90 25.80
N TYR A 240 -9.40 4.65 24.80
CA TYR A 240 -9.53 4.12 23.43
C TYR A 240 -8.20 3.73 22.82
N ARG A 241 -7.13 4.52 23.08
CA ARG A 241 -5.77 4.16 22.66
C ARG A 241 -5.31 2.85 23.28
N LEU A 242 -5.62 2.61 24.56
CA LEU A 242 -5.33 1.33 25.22
C LEU A 242 -6.08 0.17 24.57
N VAL A 243 -7.39 0.32 24.35
CA VAL A 243 -8.21 -0.69 23.65
C VAL A 243 -7.61 -1.03 22.29
N TYR A 244 -7.26 -0.02 21.48
CA TYR A 244 -6.59 -0.24 20.19
C TYR A 244 -5.31 -1.07 20.34
N TRP A 245 -4.41 -0.70 21.25
CA TRP A 245 -3.14 -1.44 21.41
C TRP A 245 -3.32 -2.86 21.89
N LEU A 246 -4.39 -3.16 22.65
CA LEU A 246 -4.75 -4.53 22.99
C LEU A 246 -5.20 -5.32 21.76
N CYS A 247 -5.97 -4.70 20.85
CA CYS A 247 -6.43 -5.30 19.59
C CYS A 247 -5.33 -5.44 18.54
N ALA A 248 -4.34 -4.53 18.51
CA ALA A 248 -3.32 -4.49 17.47
C ALA A 248 -2.14 -5.45 17.73
N ARG A 249 -1.86 -5.79 18.99
CA ARG A 249 -0.70 -6.62 19.36
C ARG A 249 -1.04 -8.12 19.29
N PRO A 250 -0.24 -8.95 18.60
CA PRO A 250 -0.53 -10.38 18.45
C PRO A 250 -0.65 -11.16 19.77
N ALA A 251 0.10 -10.74 20.81
CA ALA A 251 0.08 -11.40 22.11
C ALA A 251 -1.20 -11.12 22.92
N THR A 252 -1.86 -9.99 22.70
CA THR A 252 -3.04 -9.57 23.49
C THR A 252 -4.33 -9.60 22.69
N SER A 253 -4.25 -9.56 21.36
CA SER A 253 -5.43 -9.40 20.50
C SER A 253 -6.42 -10.56 20.58
N PRO A 254 -6.03 -11.86 20.59
CA PRO A 254 -7.02 -12.92 20.61
C PRO A 254 -7.93 -12.92 21.85
N PRO A 255 -7.41 -12.81 23.09
CA PRO A 255 -8.28 -12.76 24.27
C PRO A 255 -9.00 -11.41 24.43
N ALA A 256 -8.38 -10.29 24.06
CA ALA A 256 -9.03 -8.98 24.12
C ALA A 256 -10.25 -8.92 23.18
N LEU A 257 -10.10 -9.30 21.91
CA LEU A 257 -11.19 -9.28 20.93
C LEU A 257 -12.32 -10.24 21.33
N ARG A 258 -11.99 -11.40 21.92
CA ARG A 258 -13.02 -12.33 22.43
C ARG A 258 -13.88 -11.68 23.53
N LEU A 259 -13.25 -10.99 24.48
CA LEU A 259 -13.98 -10.25 25.53
C LEU A 259 -14.85 -9.14 24.92
N LEU A 260 -14.29 -8.33 24.02
CA LEU A 260 -15.02 -7.23 23.38
C LEU A 260 -16.23 -7.71 22.56
N ARG A 261 -16.15 -8.89 21.94
CA ARG A 261 -17.29 -9.54 21.26
C ARG A 261 -18.35 -10.00 22.26
N ALA A 262 -17.92 -10.63 23.36
CA ALA A 262 -18.81 -11.13 24.40
C ALA A 262 -19.56 -10.00 25.12
N ARG A 263 -18.96 -8.81 25.19
CA ARG A 263 -19.56 -7.58 25.74
C ARG A 263 -20.40 -6.84 24.70
N ASP A 264 -21.42 -7.53 24.18
CA ASP A 264 -22.38 -7.01 23.19
C ASP A 264 -21.74 -6.32 21.98
N TYR A 265 -20.72 -6.96 21.38
CA TYR A 265 -19.97 -6.41 20.25
C TYR A 265 -19.52 -4.96 20.49
N PHE A 266 -18.81 -4.74 21.60
CA PHE A 266 -18.36 -3.44 22.10
C PHE A 266 -17.90 -2.47 20.98
N LEU A 267 -16.96 -2.89 20.13
CA LEU A 267 -16.43 -2.03 19.07
C LEU A 267 -17.50 -1.57 18.05
N ALA A 268 -18.46 -2.44 17.72
CA ALA A 268 -19.57 -2.12 16.82
C ALA A 268 -20.51 -1.07 17.44
N ARG A 269 -20.78 -1.18 18.74
CA ARG A 269 -21.59 -0.17 19.48
C ARG A 269 -20.87 1.18 19.56
N HIS A 270 -19.58 1.18 19.85
CA HIS A 270 -18.78 2.40 20.01
C HIS A 270 -18.56 3.15 18.69
N VAL A 271 -18.35 2.45 17.57
CA VAL A 271 -18.23 3.11 16.27
C VAL A 271 -19.55 3.75 15.83
N LYS A 272 -20.69 3.13 16.20
CA LYS A 272 -22.04 3.61 15.86
C LYS A 272 -22.44 4.90 16.58
N ALA A 273 -22.00 5.13 17.82
CA ALA A 273 -22.29 6.38 18.51
C ALA A 273 -21.63 7.52 17.73
N THR A 274 -22.31 8.34 16.94
CA THR A 274 -21.65 9.36 16.08
C THR A 274 -21.36 10.66 16.84
N VAL A 275 -20.32 11.40 16.44
CA VAL A 275 -20.00 12.76 16.92
C VAL A 275 -20.00 13.71 15.72
N ASN A 276 -20.41 14.97 15.94
CA ASN A 276 -20.25 16.00 14.92
C ASN A 276 -18.76 16.36 14.76
N LEU A 277 -18.15 15.93 13.66
CA LEU A 277 -16.73 16.13 13.39
C LEU A 277 -16.37 17.59 13.05
N GLU A 278 -17.34 18.40 12.64
CA GLU A 278 -17.10 19.80 12.27
C GLU A 278 -16.78 20.66 13.50
N THR A 279 -17.40 20.36 14.63
CA THR A 279 -17.23 21.08 15.90
C THR A 279 -16.39 20.33 16.92
N ALA A 280 -15.94 19.12 16.62
CA ALA A 280 -15.22 18.26 17.56
C ALA A 280 -13.85 18.82 17.96
N SER A 281 -13.54 18.75 19.25
CA SER A 281 -12.20 19.02 19.76
C SER A 281 -11.15 18.01 19.26
N VAL A 282 -9.88 18.41 19.25
CA VAL A 282 -8.74 17.58 18.79
C VAL A 282 -8.67 16.26 19.57
N THR A 283 -8.97 16.27 20.86
CA THR A 283 -9.00 15.06 21.71
C THR A 283 -10.10 14.10 21.27
N THR A 284 -11.27 14.64 20.89
CA THR A 284 -12.40 13.85 20.39
C THR A 284 -12.10 13.21 19.04
N VAL A 285 -11.48 13.96 18.12
CA VAL A 285 -11.01 13.40 16.83
C VAL A 285 -9.94 12.32 17.05
N SER A 286 -8.99 12.54 17.97
CA SER A 286 -7.98 11.52 18.33
C SER A 286 -8.63 10.25 18.90
N ALA A 287 -9.52 10.40 19.89
CA ALA A 287 -10.26 9.30 20.49
C ALA A 287 -11.00 8.46 19.44
N ARG A 288 -11.69 9.13 18.51
CA ARG A 288 -12.38 8.49 17.37
C ARG A 288 -11.43 7.72 16.47
N SER A 289 -10.26 8.29 16.18
CA SER A 289 -9.24 7.63 15.36
C SER A 289 -8.85 6.27 15.94
N TRP A 290 -8.66 6.20 17.26
CA TRP A 290 -8.31 4.95 17.95
C TRP A 290 -9.43 3.90 17.88
N VAL A 291 -10.70 4.32 17.99
CA VAL A 291 -11.85 3.40 17.79
C VAL A 291 -11.84 2.82 16.38
N LEU A 292 -11.66 3.65 15.36
CA LEU A 292 -11.62 3.21 13.96
C LEU A 292 -10.48 2.20 13.73
N ARG A 293 -9.30 2.44 14.32
CA ARG A 293 -8.21 1.45 14.24
C ARG A 293 -8.52 0.16 14.98
N ALA A 294 -9.16 0.22 16.15
CA ALA A 294 -9.55 -0.96 16.89
C ALA A 294 -10.57 -1.80 16.10
N CYS A 295 -11.54 -1.15 15.44
CA CYS A 295 -12.46 -1.78 14.49
C CYS A 295 -11.73 -2.42 13.30
N ALA A 296 -10.67 -1.78 12.79
CA ALA A 296 -9.88 -2.33 11.68
C ALA A 296 -9.16 -3.62 12.10
N CYS A 297 -8.60 -3.66 13.31
CA CYS A 297 -8.02 -4.88 13.89
C CYS A 297 -9.07 -5.99 14.05
N GLU A 298 -10.28 -5.63 14.51
CA GLU A 298 -11.38 -6.58 14.66
C GLU A 298 -11.83 -7.13 13.30
N ALA A 299 -12.02 -6.29 12.28
CA ALA A 299 -12.37 -6.72 10.94
C ALA A 299 -11.34 -7.69 10.35
N GLY A 300 -10.05 -7.35 10.48
CA GLY A 300 -8.95 -8.21 10.02
C GLY A 300 -8.89 -9.54 10.75
N ALA A 301 -9.02 -9.53 12.09
CA ALA A 301 -9.01 -10.75 12.89
C ALA A 301 -10.26 -11.62 12.62
N ALA A 302 -11.44 -11.01 12.52
CA ALA A 302 -12.70 -11.70 12.29
C ALA A 302 -12.69 -12.41 10.93
N GLY A 303 -12.26 -11.77 9.84
CA GLY A 303 -12.24 -12.47 8.56
C GLY A 303 -11.03 -13.40 8.37
N GLY A 304 -9.88 -13.13 9.00
CA GLY A 304 -8.77 -14.09 9.04
C GLY A 304 -9.16 -15.40 9.76
N THR A 305 -10.00 -15.32 10.80
CA THR A 305 -10.52 -16.48 11.54
C THR A 305 -11.90 -16.95 11.06
N ARG A 306 -12.43 -16.36 9.98
CA ARG A 306 -13.76 -16.64 9.40
C ARG A 306 -14.92 -16.56 10.41
N GLN A 307 -14.85 -15.62 11.35
CA GLN A 307 -15.93 -15.32 12.29
C GLN A 307 -16.96 -14.40 11.66
N HIS A 308 -17.79 -14.96 10.79
CA HIS A 308 -18.78 -14.22 10.00
C HIS A 308 -19.76 -13.39 10.85
N ALA A 309 -20.16 -13.86 12.04
CA ALA A 309 -21.06 -13.11 12.93
C ALA A 309 -20.43 -11.81 13.46
N ALA A 310 -19.16 -11.85 13.87
CA ALA A 310 -18.46 -10.66 14.35
C ALA A 310 -18.22 -9.64 13.24
N LEU A 311 -17.85 -10.13 12.05
CA LEU A 311 -17.69 -9.30 10.87
C LEU A 311 -19.03 -8.68 10.43
N ALA A 312 -20.12 -9.46 10.46
CA ALA A 312 -21.47 -8.99 10.14
C ALA A 312 -21.97 -7.94 11.14
N ALA A 313 -21.72 -8.12 12.44
CA ALA A 313 -22.09 -7.14 13.46
C ALA A 313 -21.35 -5.80 13.26
N LEU A 314 -20.05 -5.85 12.98
CA LEU A 314 -19.25 -4.65 12.71
C LEU A 314 -19.67 -3.97 11.40
N LEU A 315 -19.84 -4.73 10.32
CA LEU A 315 -20.32 -4.21 9.05
C LEU A 315 -21.70 -3.58 9.20
N GLY A 316 -22.62 -4.29 9.87
CA GLY A 316 -23.93 -3.78 10.22
C GLY A 316 -23.84 -2.45 10.96
N ALA A 317 -22.98 -2.30 11.97
CA ALA A 317 -22.82 -1.03 12.67
C ALA A 317 -22.25 0.11 11.80
N LEU A 318 -21.41 -0.22 10.80
CA LEU A 318 -20.80 0.76 9.89
C LEU A 318 -21.74 1.17 8.75
N THR A 319 -22.64 0.27 8.34
CA THR A 319 -23.56 0.48 7.21
C THR A 319 -24.99 0.82 7.62
N HIS A 320 -25.44 0.43 8.83
CA HIS A 320 -26.82 0.66 9.27
C HIS A 320 -27.13 2.12 9.61
N THR A 321 -28.34 2.53 9.25
CA THR A 321 -28.96 3.81 9.58
C THR A 321 -29.88 3.66 10.80
N PRO A 322 -29.91 4.62 11.74
CA PRO A 322 -30.86 4.56 12.83
C PRO A 322 -32.26 5.11 12.50
N HIS A 323 -32.52 5.90 11.43
CA HIS A 323 -33.79 6.65 11.37
C HIS A 323 -34.50 6.96 10.03
N HIS A 324 -34.14 6.43 8.85
CA HIS A 324 -34.98 6.64 7.66
C HIS A 324 -34.94 5.43 6.69
N PRO A 325 -36.10 4.79 6.38
CA PRO A 325 -36.18 3.69 5.42
C PRO A 325 -36.01 4.14 3.96
N ASP A 326 -36.15 5.43 3.65
CA ASP A 326 -36.09 5.95 2.28
C ASP A 326 -34.70 6.52 1.87
N GLN A 327 -33.76 6.64 2.83
CA GLN A 327 -32.39 7.18 2.62
C GLN A 327 -31.34 6.31 3.34
N GLU A 328 -31.35 5.00 3.07
CA GLU A 328 -30.47 4.01 3.74
C GLU A 328 -28.96 4.28 3.57
N TRP A 329 -28.53 5.06 2.57
CA TRP A 329 -27.09 5.22 2.26
C TRP A 329 -26.51 6.59 2.58
N GLU A 330 -27.33 7.61 2.85
CA GLU A 330 -26.85 8.94 3.26
C GLU A 330 -26.34 8.94 4.72
N TRP A 331 -26.77 7.96 5.52
CA TRP A 331 -26.48 7.91 6.96
C TRP A 331 -25.49 6.80 7.36
N CYS A 332 -24.75 6.23 6.40
CA CYS A 332 -23.73 5.23 6.72
C CYS A 332 -22.60 5.86 7.56
N VAL A 333 -22.28 5.24 8.70
CA VAL A 333 -21.25 5.74 9.64
C VAL A 333 -19.90 5.89 8.94
N ILE A 334 -19.54 4.96 8.05
CA ILE A 334 -18.26 5.03 7.32
C ILE A 334 -18.17 6.26 6.39
N ARG A 335 -19.30 6.73 5.84
CA ARG A 335 -19.36 7.93 4.98
C ARG A 335 -19.38 9.20 5.81
N ARG A 336 -20.23 9.26 6.83
CA ARG A 336 -20.30 10.41 7.76
C ARG A 336 -18.99 10.64 8.51
N ALA A 337 -18.25 9.56 8.79
CA ALA A 337 -16.90 9.63 9.35
C ALA A 337 -15.93 10.41 8.45
N LEU A 338 -16.21 10.54 7.16
CA LEU A 338 -15.46 11.32 6.19
C LEU A 338 -16.05 12.72 6.01
N GLU A 339 -17.37 12.90 5.93
CA GLU A 339 -18.06 14.14 5.51
C GLU A 339 -17.80 15.40 6.36
N GLY A 340 -17.70 15.28 7.70
CA GLY A 340 -17.54 16.43 8.59
C GLY A 340 -16.10 16.86 8.91
N LEU A 341 -15.10 16.15 8.39
CA LEU A 341 -13.69 16.37 8.76
C LEU A 341 -12.99 17.48 7.95
N ALA A 342 -12.23 18.37 8.58
CA ALA A 342 -11.43 19.36 7.85
C ALA A 342 -10.31 18.69 7.02
N VAL A 343 -10.12 19.17 5.78
CA VAL A 343 -9.16 18.59 4.82
C VAL A 343 -7.84 19.38 4.76
N SER A 344 -7.86 20.63 5.21
CA SER A 344 -6.72 21.52 5.27
C SER A 344 -6.62 22.21 6.63
N VAL A 345 -5.41 22.63 6.98
CA VAL A 345 -5.13 23.38 8.21
C VAL A 345 -4.41 24.65 7.81
N ALA A 346 -5.04 25.80 8.07
CA ALA A 346 -4.47 27.10 7.73
C ALA A 346 -3.15 27.34 8.48
N ALA A 347 -2.13 27.80 7.76
CA ALA A 347 -0.88 28.21 8.37
C ALA A 347 -1.11 29.45 9.25
N PRO A 348 -0.54 29.50 10.47
CA PRO A 348 -0.68 30.66 11.34
C PRO A 348 0.03 31.87 10.73
N ALA A 349 -0.62 33.03 10.77
CA ALA A 349 -0.04 34.28 10.28
C ALA A 349 1.20 34.66 11.11
N GLU A 350 2.32 34.88 10.45
CA GLU A 350 3.55 35.30 11.12
C GLU A 350 3.40 36.77 11.56
N PRO A 351 3.59 37.08 12.86
CA PRO A 351 3.56 38.45 13.32
C PRO A 351 4.80 39.22 12.84
N ARG A 352 4.70 40.54 12.79
CA ARG A 352 5.85 41.38 12.44
C ARG A 352 6.80 41.49 13.63
N TRP A 353 8.05 41.10 13.40
CA TRP A 353 9.15 41.20 14.37
C TRP A 353 9.77 42.60 14.31
N GLU A 354 9.87 43.29 15.44
CA GLU A 354 10.37 44.66 15.55
C GLU A 354 11.83 44.70 16.04
N LEU A 355 12.23 43.75 16.92
CA LEU A 355 13.59 43.68 17.49
C LEU A 355 14.34 42.41 17.06
N PHE A 356 13.66 41.37 16.56
CA PHE A 356 14.30 40.15 16.07
C PHE A 356 14.50 40.13 14.55
N HIS A 357 15.64 39.61 14.10
CA HIS A 357 15.84 39.26 12.70
C HIS A 357 15.09 37.98 12.33
N ALA A 358 14.12 38.08 11.42
CA ALA A 358 13.22 36.98 11.04
C ALA A 358 13.95 35.68 10.66
N HIS A 359 15.05 35.75 9.89
CA HIS A 359 15.79 34.56 9.47
C HIS A 359 16.47 33.82 10.64
N GLN A 360 17.10 34.56 11.56
CA GLN A 360 17.78 33.97 12.73
C GLN A 360 16.76 33.38 13.70
N LEU A 361 15.64 34.07 13.90
CA LEU A 361 14.54 33.59 14.74
C LEU A 361 13.94 32.29 14.16
N ARG A 362 13.68 32.23 12.86
CA ARG A 362 13.21 31.00 12.19
C ARG A 362 14.21 29.84 12.35
N SER A 363 15.52 30.09 12.26
CA SER A 363 16.54 29.08 12.53
C SER A 363 16.47 28.57 13.98
N ALA A 364 16.42 29.47 14.96
CA ALA A 364 16.34 29.10 16.37
C ALA A 364 15.05 28.32 16.71
N ILE A 365 13.93 28.66 16.06
CA ILE A 365 12.67 27.91 16.16
C ILE A 365 12.84 26.50 15.59
N ASN A 366 13.45 26.36 14.41
CA ASN A 366 13.69 25.07 13.78
C ASN A 366 14.63 24.17 14.61
N ASP A 367 15.65 24.75 15.26
CA ASP A 367 16.58 24.02 16.15
C ASP A 367 15.89 23.49 17.42
N CYS A 368 14.70 24.01 17.75
CA CYS A 368 13.88 23.57 18.86
C CYS A 368 12.84 22.51 18.48
N ASP A 369 12.80 22.03 17.23
CA ASP A 369 11.89 20.95 16.82
C ASP A 369 12.23 19.62 17.49
N LEU A 370 11.22 18.97 18.07
CA LEU A 370 11.28 17.62 18.60
C LEU A 370 10.42 16.69 17.72
N PRO A 371 10.92 15.50 17.36
CA PRO A 371 10.10 14.51 16.66
C PRO A 371 8.95 14.06 17.56
N THR A 372 7.75 13.97 17.00
CA THR A 372 6.60 13.34 17.65
C THR A 372 6.55 11.87 17.23
N GLY A 373 6.12 10.98 18.14
CA GLY A 373 6.02 9.55 17.87
C GLY A 373 5.01 9.15 16.78
N VAL A 374 4.27 10.12 16.21
CA VAL A 374 3.25 9.95 15.16
C VAL A 374 3.71 10.54 13.82
N GLY A 375 5.02 10.75 13.63
CA GLY A 375 5.59 11.18 12.32
C GLY A 375 5.56 12.69 12.05
N GLY A 376 5.38 13.53 13.08
CA GLY A 376 5.40 14.99 12.97
C GLY A 376 6.52 15.64 13.80
N LYS A 377 6.54 16.98 13.85
CA LYS A 377 7.47 17.77 14.68
C LYS A 377 6.71 18.74 15.58
N ARG A 378 7.12 18.85 16.84
CA ARG A 378 6.61 19.85 17.80
C ARG A 378 7.76 20.70 18.30
N ILE A 379 7.57 22.02 18.31
CA ILE A 379 8.57 22.96 18.80
C ILE A 379 8.57 22.92 20.33
N SER A 380 9.73 22.69 20.94
CA SER A 380 9.88 22.75 22.39
C SER A 380 9.82 24.19 22.88
N VAL A 381 8.65 24.62 23.36
CA VAL A 381 8.44 25.97 23.91
C VAL A 381 9.39 26.25 25.08
N SER A 382 9.61 25.26 25.96
CA SER A 382 10.52 25.39 27.10
C SER A 382 11.98 25.56 26.67
N ARG A 383 12.43 24.84 25.64
CA ARG A 383 13.80 24.99 25.10
C ARG A 383 13.96 26.34 24.42
N LEU A 384 13.00 26.76 23.60
CA LEU A 384 13.03 28.04 22.92
C LEU A 384 13.03 29.21 23.91
N HIS A 385 12.18 29.16 24.94
CA HIS A 385 12.17 30.15 26.00
C HIS A 385 13.52 30.21 26.75
N ALA A 386 14.12 29.06 27.05
CA ALA A 386 15.44 29.02 27.69
C ALA A 386 16.55 29.63 26.83
N VAL A 387 16.53 29.40 25.51
CA VAL A 387 17.47 30.00 24.56
C VAL A 387 17.26 31.52 24.51
N LEU A 388 16.03 32.00 24.29
CA LEU A 388 15.72 33.43 24.21
C LEU A 388 15.99 34.17 25.52
N ALA A 389 15.69 33.55 26.67
CA ALA A 389 15.99 34.11 27.99
C ALA A 389 17.50 34.20 28.26
N ARG A 390 18.28 33.23 27.78
CA ARG A 390 19.74 33.25 27.87
C ARG A 390 20.34 34.39 27.03
N GLU A 391 19.86 34.56 25.80
CA GLU A 391 20.30 35.67 24.94
C GLU A 391 19.89 37.03 25.52
N LEU A 392 18.69 37.17 26.08
CA LEU A 392 18.26 38.37 26.80
C LEU A 392 19.15 38.68 28.01
N ALA A 393 19.56 37.66 28.75
CA ALA A 393 20.47 37.81 29.89
C ALA A 393 21.90 38.21 29.46
N ALA A 394 22.34 37.78 28.28
CA ALA A 394 23.64 38.14 27.72
C ALA A 394 23.68 39.59 27.20
N LEU A 395 22.54 40.16 26.80
CA LEU A 395 22.43 41.55 26.35
C LEU A 395 22.66 42.55 27.50
N ARG A 396 23.62 43.48 27.31
CA ARG A 396 23.87 44.61 28.22
C ARG A 396 22.97 45.81 27.87
N THR A 397 21.66 45.65 27.95
CA THR A 397 20.67 46.71 27.64
C THR A 397 20.08 47.35 28.90
N THR A 398 19.49 48.54 28.75
CA THR A 398 18.83 49.27 29.84
C THR A 398 17.52 48.58 30.25
N ALA A 399 17.06 48.77 31.50
CA ALA A 399 15.83 48.17 32.02
C ALA A 399 14.58 48.35 31.10
N PRO A 400 14.27 49.54 30.55
CA PRO A 400 13.13 49.69 29.64
C PRO A 400 13.29 48.92 28.33
N GLN A 401 14.51 48.84 27.78
CA GLN A 401 14.79 48.06 26.56
C GLN A 401 14.65 46.55 26.81
N ARG A 402 15.05 46.06 28.00
CA ARG A 402 14.84 44.66 28.39
C ARG A 402 13.35 44.30 28.46
N SER A 403 12.52 45.20 28.96
CA SER A 403 11.06 44.99 29.00
C SER A 403 10.44 44.89 27.61
N LEU A 404 10.92 45.67 26.63
CA LEU A 404 10.46 45.59 25.24
C LEU A 404 10.84 44.27 24.57
N VAL A 405 12.09 43.81 24.76
CA VAL A 405 12.53 42.51 24.24
C VAL A 405 11.76 41.36 24.91
N ALA A 406 11.49 41.45 26.22
CA ALA A 406 10.68 40.45 26.92
C ALA A 406 9.23 40.37 26.37
N LEU A 407 8.63 41.51 26.02
CA LEU A 407 7.31 41.55 25.39
C LEU A 407 7.33 40.89 24.00
N GLU A 408 8.38 41.11 23.22
CA GLU A 408 8.51 40.46 21.91
C GLU A 408 8.82 38.96 22.03
N ILE A 409 9.60 38.53 23.03
CA ILE A 409 9.76 37.11 23.36
C ILE A 409 8.39 36.48 23.65
N GLN A 410 7.51 37.16 24.41
CA GLN A 410 6.15 36.65 24.64
C GLN A 410 5.38 36.51 23.32
N LYS A 411 5.43 37.50 22.42
CA LYS A 411 4.83 37.40 21.08
C LYS A 411 5.36 36.19 20.28
N VAL A 412 6.66 35.90 20.38
CA VAL A 412 7.28 34.71 19.76
C VAL A 412 6.72 33.42 20.37
N LEU A 413 6.61 33.34 21.70
CA LEU A 413 6.07 32.17 22.37
C LEU A 413 4.59 31.94 22.01
N ASP A 414 3.79 33.00 21.91
CA ASP A 414 2.39 32.94 21.50
C ASP A 414 2.26 32.46 20.04
N TYR A 415 3.12 32.96 19.14
CA TYR A 415 3.18 32.47 17.76
C TYR A 415 3.56 30.99 17.70
N VAL A 416 4.59 30.56 18.45
CA VAL A 416 5.07 29.17 18.45
C VAL A 416 4.08 28.20 19.10
N THR A 417 3.34 28.63 20.13
CA THR A 417 2.28 27.81 20.72
C THR A 417 1.13 27.61 19.74
N GLU A 418 0.76 28.62 18.96
CA GLU A 418 -0.23 28.53 17.90
C GLU A 418 0.26 27.64 16.73
N VAL A 419 1.52 27.77 16.30
CA VAL A 419 2.14 26.84 15.32
C VAL A 419 2.05 25.40 15.80
N ASN A 420 2.37 25.14 17.08
CA ASN A 420 2.25 23.81 17.66
C ASN A 420 0.81 23.30 17.71
N ARG A 421 -0.18 24.17 17.97
CA ARG A 421 -1.61 23.82 17.95
C ARG A 421 -2.03 23.39 16.55
N GLN A 422 -1.66 24.14 15.52
CA GLN A 422 -1.98 23.82 14.13
C GLN A 422 -1.26 22.54 13.65
N ARG A 423 0.02 22.35 14.00
CA ARG A 423 0.74 21.09 13.71
C ARG A 423 0.09 19.89 14.40
N ASN A 424 -0.39 20.04 15.64
CA ASN A 424 -1.09 18.98 16.36
C ASN A 424 -2.46 18.65 15.75
N LEU A 425 -3.19 19.67 15.30
CA LEU A 425 -4.45 19.49 14.56
C LEU A 425 -4.18 18.73 13.25
N ALA A 426 -3.22 19.17 12.44
CA ALA A 426 -2.84 18.51 11.19
C ALA A 426 -2.42 17.04 11.40
N ALA A 427 -1.62 16.76 12.44
CA ALA A 427 -1.21 15.41 12.78
C ALA A 427 -2.40 14.53 13.22
N THR A 428 -3.32 15.07 14.03
CA THR A 428 -4.53 14.37 14.46
C THR A 428 -5.46 14.08 13.29
N LEU A 429 -5.66 15.05 12.38
CA LEU A 429 -6.46 14.84 11.16
C LEU A 429 -5.83 13.77 10.28
N THR A 430 -4.51 13.83 10.06
CA THR A 430 -3.80 12.80 9.28
C THR A 430 -3.93 11.42 9.90
N HIS A 431 -3.80 11.31 11.23
CA HIS A 431 -4.00 10.07 11.96
C HIS A 431 -5.44 9.55 11.83
N TYR A 432 -6.44 10.43 11.88
CA TYR A 432 -7.84 10.05 11.68
C TYR A 432 -8.07 9.51 10.28
N TYR A 433 -7.63 10.22 9.24
CA TYR A 433 -7.78 9.79 7.85
C TYR A 433 -7.09 8.46 7.58
N ASP A 434 -5.88 8.25 8.12
CA ASP A 434 -5.19 6.95 8.03
C ASP A 434 -5.98 5.85 8.75
N SER A 435 -6.59 6.15 9.89
CA SER A 435 -7.41 5.19 10.65
C SER A 435 -8.70 4.82 9.92
N TRP A 436 -9.40 5.80 9.35
CA TRP A 436 -10.57 5.61 8.50
C TRP A 436 -10.23 4.81 7.23
N ARG A 437 -9.11 5.17 6.58
CA ARG A 437 -8.58 4.46 5.40
C ARG A 437 -8.35 2.99 5.73
N GLN A 438 -7.57 2.68 6.77
CA GLN A 438 -7.24 1.30 7.13
C GLN A 438 -8.49 0.45 7.39
N LEU A 439 -9.46 1.00 8.11
CA LEU A 439 -10.75 0.33 8.34
C LEU A 439 -11.47 0.05 7.01
N THR A 440 -11.60 1.06 6.15
CA THR A 440 -12.27 0.97 4.86
C THR A 440 -11.59 -0.05 3.94
N GLU A 441 -10.27 0.02 3.81
CA GLU A 441 -9.47 -0.90 2.99
C GLU A 441 -9.61 -2.36 3.48
N ILE A 442 -9.45 -2.60 4.78
CA ILE A 442 -9.55 -3.95 5.38
C ILE A 442 -10.95 -4.53 5.19
N ILE A 443 -12.00 -3.72 5.38
CA ILE A 443 -13.38 -4.19 5.20
C ILE A 443 -13.60 -4.72 3.79
N PHE A 444 -13.20 -3.98 2.75
CA PHE A 444 -13.39 -4.46 1.38
C PHE A 444 -12.45 -5.61 1.03
N CYS A 445 -11.26 -5.70 1.62
CA CYS A 445 -10.38 -6.85 1.41
C CYS A 445 -10.91 -8.14 2.05
N VAL A 446 -11.59 -8.04 3.19
CA VAL A 446 -11.87 -9.18 4.06
C VAL A 446 -13.34 -9.61 4.04
N ALA A 447 -14.28 -8.72 3.67
CA ALA A 447 -15.70 -9.02 3.61
C ALA A 447 -16.04 -10.02 2.48
N PRO A 448 -16.53 -11.23 2.79
CA PRO A 448 -17.03 -12.17 1.79
C PRO A 448 -18.40 -11.74 1.26
N PRO A 449 -18.81 -12.23 0.06
CA PRO A 449 -20.11 -11.91 -0.54
C PRO A 449 -21.31 -12.33 0.32
N ASP A 450 -21.14 -13.33 1.19
CA ASP A 450 -22.18 -13.81 2.10
C ASP A 450 -22.55 -12.79 3.20
N VAL A 451 -21.60 -11.95 3.59
CA VAL A 451 -21.79 -10.94 4.64
C VAL A 451 -22.09 -9.58 4.03
N LEU A 452 -21.45 -9.24 2.90
CA LEU A 452 -21.70 -8.01 2.16
C LEU A 452 -22.09 -8.36 0.72
N ALA A 453 -23.39 -8.37 0.45
CA ALA A 453 -23.94 -8.68 -0.86
C ALA A 453 -23.31 -7.82 -1.97
N LEU A 454 -23.14 -8.42 -3.15
CA LEU A 454 -22.39 -7.81 -4.27
C LEU A 454 -22.96 -6.45 -4.71
N GLU A 455 -24.29 -6.30 -4.68
CA GLU A 455 -24.97 -5.05 -5.03
C GLU A 455 -24.75 -3.95 -3.97
N SER A 456 -24.91 -4.29 -2.68
CA SER A 456 -24.62 -3.37 -1.58
C SER A 456 -23.15 -2.97 -1.54
N ARG A 457 -22.24 -3.92 -1.84
CA ARG A 457 -20.80 -3.67 -1.97
C ARG A 457 -20.50 -2.68 -3.09
N LYS A 458 -21.07 -2.89 -4.28
CA LYS A 458 -20.93 -1.97 -5.43
C LYS A 458 -21.39 -0.56 -5.05
N ASN A 459 -22.57 -0.42 -4.45
CA ASN A 459 -23.13 0.88 -4.07
C ASN A 459 -22.27 1.60 -3.02
N LEU A 460 -21.78 0.88 -2.00
CA LEU A 460 -20.87 1.45 -1.00
C LEU A 460 -19.55 1.92 -1.62
N LEU A 461 -18.95 1.11 -2.52
CA LEU A 461 -17.72 1.48 -3.21
C LEU A 461 -17.89 2.77 -4.01
N LEU A 462 -18.98 2.88 -4.80
CA LEU A 462 -19.27 4.07 -5.60
C LEU A 462 -19.51 5.30 -4.72
N ASN A 463 -20.29 5.17 -3.65
CA ASN A 463 -20.58 6.27 -2.74
C ASN A 463 -19.32 6.77 -2.00
N ILE A 464 -18.49 5.87 -1.47
CA ILE A 464 -17.24 6.26 -0.80
C ILE A 464 -16.26 6.90 -1.79
N LEU A 465 -16.17 6.38 -3.03
CA LEU A 465 -15.38 7.00 -4.09
C LEU A 465 -15.87 8.42 -4.39
N GLN A 466 -17.20 8.64 -4.42
CA GLN A 466 -17.80 9.96 -4.61
C GLN A 466 -17.36 10.94 -3.54
N ASP A 467 -17.54 10.55 -2.28
CA ASP A 467 -17.28 11.42 -1.13
C ASP A 467 -15.79 11.78 -1.08
N LEU A 468 -14.91 10.79 -1.30
CA LEU A 468 -13.47 10.99 -1.28
C LEU A 468 -12.97 11.91 -2.40
N LEU A 469 -13.43 11.69 -3.64
CA LEU A 469 -13.04 12.50 -4.80
C LEU A 469 -13.61 13.92 -4.76
N ASN A 470 -14.78 14.12 -4.16
CA ASN A 470 -15.37 15.46 -4.01
C ASN A 470 -14.76 16.23 -2.84
N LYS A 471 -14.40 15.54 -1.76
CA LYS A 471 -13.95 16.18 -0.53
C LYS A 471 -12.48 16.57 -0.55
N ILE A 472 -11.63 15.82 -1.24
CA ILE A 472 -10.19 16.05 -1.25
C ILE A 472 -9.81 16.71 -2.58
N PRO A 473 -9.83 18.06 -2.70
CA PRO A 473 -9.28 18.72 -3.87
C PRO A 473 -7.73 18.62 -3.84
N PRO A 474 -7.07 18.43 -4.99
CA PRO A 474 -5.63 18.18 -5.06
C PRO A 474 -4.77 19.39 -4.69
N ALA A 475 -5.28 20.62 -4.82
CA ALA A 475 -4.51 21.86 -4.66
C ALA A 475 -4.44 22.41 -3.22
N GLU A 476 -5.37 22.03 -2.34
CA GLU A 476 -5.56 22.69 -1.03
C GLU A 476 -5.27 21.79 0.18
N VAL A 477 -4.85 20.54 -0.07
CA VAL A 477 -4.82 19.48 0.95
C VAL A 477 -3.39 19.19 1.41
N LEU A 478 -3.24 18.77 2.66
CA LEU A 478 -1.99 18.26 3.20
C LEU A 478 -1.44 17.14 2.27
N PRO A 479 -0.19 17.20 1.79
CA PRO A 479 0.36 16.21 0.85
C PRO A 479 0.24 14.75 1.34
N GLN A 480 0.38 14.55 2.65
CA GLN A 480 0.23 13.24 3.30
C GLN A 480 -1.20 12.70 3.14
N LEU A 481 -2.21 13.56 3.22
CA LEU A 481 -3.61 13.17 3.06
C LEU A 481 -3.92 12.83 1.60
N GLY A 482 -3.37 13.60 0.64
CA GLY A 482 -3.46 13.26 -0.78
C GLY A 482 -2.91 11.86 -1.10
N ASN A 483 -1.76 11.50 -0.51
CA ASN A 483 -1.15 10.17 -0.66
C ASN A 483 -2.01 9.04 -0.05
N LEU A 484 -2.61 9.27 1.12
CA LEU A 484 -3.49 8.30 1.75
C LEU A 484 -4.78 8.11 0.93
N ALA A 485 -5.35 9.20 0.43
CA ALA A 485 -6.57 9.19 -0.36
C ALA A 485 -6.37 8.48 -1.71
N SER A 486 -5.27 8.76 -2.42
CA SER A 486 -4.99 8.12 -3.72
C SER A 486 -4.82 6.60 -3.61
N GLY A 487 -4.14 6.12 -2.57
CA GLY A 487 -4.04 4.69 -2.26
C GLY A 487 -5.41 4.04 -2.00
N THR A 488 -6.27 4.75 -1.26
CA THR A 488 -7.65 4.29 -0.98
C THR A 488 -8.47 4.21 -2.27
N VAL A 489 -8.45 5.27 -3.10
CA VAL A 489 -9.14 5.32 -4.39
C VAL A 489 -8.75 4.13 -5.27
N LEU A 490 -7.44 3.84 -5.37
CA LEU A 490 -6.95 2.72 -6.16
C LEU A 490 -7.50 1.37 -5.67
N LEU A 491 -7.45 1.11 -4.35
CA LEU A 491 -7.98 -0.14 -3.80
C LEU A 491 -9.49 -0.27 -4.02
N LEU A 492 -10.24 0.82 -3.85
CA LEU A 492 -11.69 0.84 -4.10
C LEU A 492 -12.01 0.57 -5.58
N LEU A 493 -11.24 1.12 -6.52
CA LEU A 493 -11.38 0.86 -7.96
C LEU A 493 -11.06 -0.59 -8.32
N VAL A 494 -10.04 -1.19 -7.72
CA VAL A 494 -9.72 -2.63 -7.90
C VAL A 494 -10.88 -3.50 -7.41
N ASN A 495 -11.45 -3.18 -6.26
CA ASN A 495 -12.62 -3.87 -5.73
C ASN A 495 -13.87 -3.66 -6.59
N LEU A 496 -14.06 -2.47 -7.16
CA LEU A 496 -15.16 -2.17 -8.07
C LEU A 496 -15.01 -2.96 -9.38
N ARG A 497 -13.78 -3.05 -9.93
CA ARG A 497 -13.47 -3.90 -11.08
C ARG A 497 -13.78 -5.36 -10.79
N HIS A 498 -13.45 -5.85 -9.58
CA HIS A 498 -13.80 -7.20 -9.18
C HIS A 498 -15.32 -7.42 -9.15
N CYS A 499 -16.09 -6.46 -8.61
CA CYS A 499 -17.55 -6.51 -8.62
C CYS A 499 -18.10 -6.53 -10.05
N TYR A 500 -17.54 -5.72 -10.95
CA TYR A 500 -17.90 -5.72 -12.37
C TYR A 500 -17.67 -7.08 -13.01
N ILE A 501 -16.50 -7.70 -12.80
CA ILE A 501 -16.18 -9.02 -13.40
C ILE A 501 -17.13 -10.10 -12.88
N LEU A 502 -17.42 -10.12 -11.58
CA LEU A 502 -18.33 -11.11 -10.99
C LEU A 502 -19.77 -10.94 -11.49
N GLN A 503 -20.33 -9.73 -11.42
CA GLN A 503 -21.67 -9.46 -11.93
C GLN A 503 -21.78 -9.70 -13.44
N LYS A 504 -20.74 -9.39 -14.21
CA LYS A 504 -20.73 -9.65 -15.65
C LYS A 504 -20.78 -11.15 -15.97
N ARG A 505 -20.07 -11.98 -15.20
CA ARG A 505 -20.08 -13.44 -15.34
C ARG A 505 -21.45 -14.04 -15.01
N GLU A 506 -22.18 -13.45 -14.07
CA GLU A 506 -23.54 -13.88 -13.69
C GLU A 506 -24.62 -13.34 -14.65
N SER A 507 -24.32 -12.28 -15.41
CA SER A 507 -25.25 -11.67 -16.34
C SER A 507 -25.25 -12.31 -17.73
N ASN A 508 -26.44 -12.53 -18.29
CA ASN A 508 -26.62 -12.93 -19.70
C ASN A 508 -26.73 -11.72 -20.66
N LEU A 509 -26.57 -10.50 -20.15
CA LEU A 509 -26.71 -9.26 -20.93
C LEU A 509 -25.52 -9.05 -21.86
N ASN A 510 -25.76 -8.41 -23.00
CA ASN A 510 -24.69 -7.94 -23.89
C ASN A 510 -23.83 -6.89 -23.16
N SER A 511 -22.55 -6.73 -23.56
CA SER A 511 -21.62 -5.83 -22.84
C SER A 511 -22.15 -4.39 -22.71
N SER A 512 -22.72 -3.83 -23.77
CA SER A 512 -23.26 -2.46 -23.74
C SER A 512 -24.49 -2.31 -22.83
N GLU A 513 -25.38 -3.30 -22.78
CA GLU A 513 -26.60 -3.28 -21.94
C GLU A 513 -26.25 -3.50 -20.47
N PHE A 514 -25.29 -4.39 -20.20
CA PHE A 514 -24.76 -4.61 -18.87
C PHE A 514 -24.07 -3.36 -18.33
N GLU A 515 -23.22 -2.71 -19.13
CA GLU A 515 -22.52 -1.48 -18.74
C GLU A 515 -23.50 -0.34 -18.40
N ALA A 516 -24.55 -0.17 -19.20
CA ALA A 516 -25.62 0.78 -18.93
C ALA A 516 -26.40 0.45 -17.64
N SER A 517 -26.53 -0.83 -17.28
CA SER A 517 -27.17 -1.26 -16.03
C SER A 517 -26.25 -1.15 -14.81
N PHE A 518 -24.96 -1.47 -14.96
CA PHE A 518 -23.98 -1.50 -13.87
C PHE A 518 -23.60 -0.09 -13.42
N PHE A 519 -23.37 0.81 -14.38
CA PHE A 519 -23.05 2.23 -14.15
C PHE A 519 -24.25 3.16 -14.31
N GLY A 520 -25.43 2.62 -14.64
CA GLY A 520 -26.66 3.38 -14.75
C GLY A 520 -27.13 3.92 -13.41
N PRO A 521 -27.99 4.95 -13.40
CA PRO A 521 -28.66 5.38 -12.18
C PRO A 521 -29.51 4.21 -11.67
N SER A 522 -29.06 3.56 -10.60
CA SER A 522 -29.93 2.67 -9.84
C SER A 522 -31.10 3.52 -9.30
N ASN A 523 -32.31 2.96 -9.22
CA ASN A 523 -33.53 3.63 -8.71
C ASN A 523 -33.39 4.24 -7.29
N GLN A 524 -32.23 4.09 -6.66
CA GLN A 524 -31.86 4.51 -5.31
C GLN A 524 -30.76 5.59 -5.28
N ILE A 525 -30.12 5.92 -6.41
CA ILE A 525 -29.10 7.00 -6.54
C ILE A 525 -29.78 8.34 -6.93
N MET A 526 -31.04 8.52 -6.53
CA MET A 526 -31.91 9.56 -7.08
C MET A 526 -31.82 10.95 -6.43
N GLN A 527 -30.83 11.28 -5.59
CA GLN A 527 -30.82 12.63 -4.96
C GLN A 527 -29.56 13.49 -4.98
N THR A 528 -28.38 13.04 -5.43
CA THR A 528 -27.29 14.00 -5.70
C THR A 528 -26.37 13.52 -6.83
N LYS A 529 -26.33 14.28 -7.94
CA LYS A 529 -25.32 14.22 -9.02
C LYS A 529 -24.74 12.81 -9.27
N SER A 530 -25.51 11.94 -9.91
CA SER A 530 -25.11 10.55 -10.23
C SER A 530 -23.67 10.48 -10.77
N LEU A 531 -22.82 9.71 -10.10
CA LEU A 531 -21.49 9.36 -10.58
C LEU A 531 -21.62 8.49 -11.83
N THR A 532 -21.32 9.09 -12.98
CA THR A 532 -20.93 8.31 -14.15
C THR A 532 -19.45 7.97 -14.03
N LEU A 533 -18.99 6.87 -14.63
CA LEU A 533 -17.56 6.56 -14.79
C LEU A 533 -16.79 7.77 -15.37
N LYS A 534 -17.48 8.60 -16.18
CA LYS A 534 -17.06 9.91 -16.66
C LYS A 534 -16.60 10.86 -15.55
N PHE A 535 -17.39 11.00 -14.48
CA PHE A 535 -17.07 11.87 -13.34
C PHE A 535 -15.89 11.36 -12.52
N ILE A 536 -15.85 10.05 -12.24
CA ILE A 536 -14.73 9.43 -11.52
C ILE A 536 -13.43 9.66 -12.29
N LEU A 537 -13.43 9.36 -13.59
CA LEU A 537 -12.27 9.57 -14.45
C LEU A 537 -11.87 11.05 -14.51
N HIS A 538 -12.82 11.96 -14.69
CA HIS A 538 -12.55 13.40 -14.71
C HIS A 538 -11.95 13.90 -13.40
N LYS A 539 -12.46 13.46 -12.23
CA LYS A 539 -11.90 13.85 -10.93
C LYS A 539 -10.50 13.29 -10.69
N ILE A 540 -10.25 12.04 -11.07
CA ILE A 540 -8.91 11.44 -10.99
C ILE A 540 -7.92 12.19 -11.88
N LEU A 541 -8.32 12.53 -13.11
CA LEU A 541 -7.48 13.31 -14.01
C LEU A 541 -7.25 14.74 -13.48
N GLY A 542 -8.26 15.36 -12.87
CA GLY A 542 -8.12 16.64 -12.15
C GLY A 542 -7.21 16.55 -10.92
N TRP A 543 -7.05 15.38 -10.30
CA TRP A 543 -6.04 15.17 -9.25
C TRP A 543 -4.63 15.10 -9.79
N ILE A 544 -4.46 14.56 -11.00
CA ILE A 544 -3.16 14.50 -11.68
C ILE A 544 -2.75 15.88 -12.21
N LEU A 545 -3.73 16.65 -12.68
CA LEU A 545 -3.57 18.01 -13.19
C LEU A 545 -4.28 18.99 -12.24
N PRO A 546 -3.63 19.50 -11.19
CA PRO A 546 -4.21 20.58 -10.41
C PRO A 546 -4.54 21.71 -11.38
N GLU A 547 -5.82 22.06 -11.49
CA GLU A 547 -6.28 23.18 -12.32
C GLU A 547 -5.58 24.44 -11.80
N GLU A 548 -4.52 24.90 -12.48
CA GLU A 548 -4.21 26.32 -12.44
C GLU A 548 -5.39 27.00 -13.11
N GLU A 549 -6.07 27.91 -12.39
CA GLU A 549 -7.08 28.82 -12.93
C GLU A 549 -6.45 29.60 -14.10
N GLY A 550 -6.53 29.02 -15.29
CA GLY A 550 -5.94 29.52 -16.52
C GLY A 550 -6.99 29.40 -17.61
N ASP A 551 -7.64 30.54 -17.85
CA ASP A 551 -8.55 30.90 -18.95
C ASP A 551 -8.85 29.78 -19.96
N VAL A 552 -10.09 29.30 -19.94
CA VAL A 552 -10.68 28.44 -20.96
C VAL A 552 -10.81 29.26 -22.26
N THR A 553 -9.71 29.40 -23.00
CA THR A 553 -9.66 30.04 -24.30
C THR A 553 -9.13 29.09 -25.37
N TYR A 554 -10.06 28.33 -25.94
CA TYR A 554 -10.25 28.19 -27.39
C TYR A 554 -9.05 27.74 -28.26
N VAL A 555 -8.70 26.45 -28.27
CA VAL A 555 -8.02 25.74 -29.40
C VAL A 555 -8.30 24.24 -29.21
N SER A 556 -8.72 23.38 -30.15
CA SER A 556 -8.97 23.38 -31.59
C SER A 556 -10.12 22.38 -31.88
N ARG A 557 -11.30 22.88 -32.26
CA ARG A 557 -12.39 22.05 -32.83
C ARG A 557 -12.17 21.75 -34.32
N LEU A 558 -10.92 21.68 -34.76
CA LEU A 558 -10.52 21.56 -36.16
C LEU A 558 -9.62 20.35 -36.35
N ASP A 559 -10.17 19.14 -36.13
CA ASP A 559 -9.82 17.96 -36.95
C ASP A 559 -10.76 16.76 -36.74
N LYS A 560 -12.09 17.01 -36.71
CA LYS A 560 -13.09 15.93 -36.66
C LYS A 560 -13.31 15.18 -37.98
N SER A 561 -12.33 15.14 -38.88
CA SER A 561 -12.49 14.46 -40.17
C SER A 561 -11.30 13.63 -40.58
N ARG A 562 -10.92 12.61 -39.78
CA ARG A 562 -10.14 11.47 -40.29
C ARG A 562 -10.06 10.26 -39.35
N GLY A 563 -11.21 9.68 -39.04
CA GLY A 563 -11.28 8.34 -38.47
C GLY A 563 -12.71 7.84 -38.53
N ARG A 564 -13.07 7.05 -39.54
CA ARG A 564 -14.30 6.25 -39.47
C ARG A 564 -14.07 5.24 -38.34
N ALA A 565 -14.60 5.52 -37.15
CA ALA A 565 -14.67 4.55 -36.07
C ALA A 565 -15.38 3.30 -36.58
N ASN A 566 -14.81 2.12 -36.30
CA ASN A 566 -15.49 0.85 -36.53
C ASN A 566 -16.80 0.87 -35.73
N ARG A 567 -17.88 0.37 -36.35
CA ARG A 567 -19.27 0.52 -35.89
C ARG A 567 -19.62 -0.26 -34.61
N GLU A 568 -18.62 -0.75 -33.88
CA GLU A 568 -18.71 -1.62 -32.71
C GLU A 568 -18.01 -1.06 -31.45
N ASP A 569 -17.49 0.17 -31.47
CA ASP A 569 -16.85 0.73 -30.27
C ASP A 569 -17.89 1.06 -29.19
N SER A 570 -17.72 0.45 -27.99
CA SER A 570 -18.58 0.68 -26.82
C SER A 570 -18.72 2.18 -26.53
N ALA A 571 -19.94 2.63 -26.23
CA ALA A 571 -20.23 4.00 -25.80
C ALA A 571 -19.34 4.45 -24.63
N LEU A 572 -18.85 3.52 -23.80
CA LEU A 572 -17.86 3.80 -22.75
C LEU A 572 -16.51 4.23 -23.31
N LYS A 573 -16.00 3.59 -24.36
CA LYS A 573 -14.73 3.98 -24.99
C LYS A 573 -14.83 5.41 -25.52
N ALA A 574 -15.91 5.74 -26.22
CA ALA A 574 -16.14 7.09 -26.74
C ALA A 574 -16.23 8.14 -25.62
N MET A 575 -16.85 7.81 -24.49
CA MET A 575 -16.91 8.68 -23.31
C MET A 575 -15.53 8.88 -22.66
N VAL A 576 -14.74 7.81 -22.53
CA VAL A 576 -13.38 7.86 -21.96
C VAL A 576 -12.48 8.75 -22.82
N VAL A 577 -12.55 8.60 -24.15
CA VAL A 577 -11.82 9.44 -25.11
C VAL A 577 -12.24 10.91 -24.99
N ASP A 578 -13.53 11.22 -24.88
CA ASP A 578 -14.05 12.59 -24.70
C ASP A 578 -13.52 13.25 -23.41
N VAL A 579 -13.40 12.49 -22.31
CA VAL A 579 -12.82 13.03 -21.07
C VAL A 579 -11.32 13.25 -21.20
N ILE A 580 -10.57 12.26 -21.70
CA ILE A 580 -9.11 12.34 -21.81
C ILE A 580 -8.69 13.51 -22.72
N THR A 581 -9.35 13.66 -23.87
CA THR A 581 -9.11 14.76 -24.80
C THR A 581 -9.41 16.13 -24.17
N GLY A 582 -10.34 16.20 -23.21
CA GLY A 582 -10.64 17.42 -22.45
C GLY A 582 -9.50 17.94 -21.56
N PHE A 583 -8.56 17.08 -21.14
CA PHE A 583 -7.37 17.48 -20.37
C PHE A 583 -6.15 17.83 -21.25
N GLY A 584 -6.24 17.53 -22.56
CA GLY A 584 -5.30 17.98 -23.58
C GLY A 584 -3.85 17.48 -23.43
N GLU A 585 -2.91 18.23 -24.02
CA GLU A 585 -1.48 17.89 -24.11
C GLU A 585 -0.76 17.87 -22.75
N LYS A 586 -1.27 18.58 -21.73
CA LYS A 586 -0.66 18.62 -20.39
C LYS A 586 -0.63 17.23 -19.74
N LEU A 587 -1.73 16.49 -19.84
CA LEU A 587 -1.80 15.11 -19.35
C LEU A 587 -0.77 14.22 -20.06
N CYS A 588 -0.65 14.41 -21.37
CA CYS A 588 0.30 13.68 -22.20
C CYS A 588 1.75 13.95 -21.80
N ALA A 589 2.12 15.22 -21.59
CA ALA A 589 3.46 15.60 -21.15
C ALA A 589 3.81 15.03 -19.77
N ILE A 590 2.87 15.01 -18.81
CA ILE A 590 3.11 14.43 -17.48
C ILE A 590 3.31 12.92 -17.56
N VAL A 591 2.40 12.19 -18.23
CA VAL A 591 2.50 10.72 -18.33
C VAL A 591 3.78 10.32 -19.07
N CYS A 592 4.12 11.01 -20.17
CA CYS A 592 5.36 10.73 -20.91
C CYS A 592 6.62 11.16 -20.13
N GLY A 593 6.55 12.27 -19.38
CA GLY A 593 7.59 12.70 -18.47
C GLY A 593 7.85 11.67 -17.36
N ASP A 594 6.80 11.14 -16.73
CA ASP A 594 6.90 10.13 -15.68
C ASP A 594 7.41 8.78 -16.19
N CYS A 595 7.22 8.46 -17.48
CA CYS A 595 7.82 7.28 -18.11
C CYS A 595 9.35 7.37 -18.21
N THR A 596 9.91 8.58 -18.31
CA THR A 596 11.35 8.83 -18.57
C THR A 596 12.10 9.48 -17.41
N GLY A 597 11.39 10.06 -16.44
CA GLY A 597 11.98 10.78 -15.32
C GLY A 597 12.78 9.90 -14.35
N ALA A 598 13.72 10.52 -13.63
CA ALA A 598 14.57 9.88 -12.60
C ALA A 598 13.81 9.52 -11.30
N GLY A 599 12.50 9.28 -11.39
CA GLY A 599 11.63 8.95 -10.27
C GLY A 599 11.68 7.49 -9.84
N HIS A 600 10.83 7.15 -8.87
CA HIS A 600 10.72 5.80 -8.31
C HIS A 600 10.27 4.78 -9.38
N ASP A 601 10.89 3.59 -9.41
CA ASP A 601 10.62 2.55 -10.43
C ASP A 601 9.12 2.20 -10.54
N VAL A 602 8.42 2.15 -9.42
CA VAL A 602 6.97 1.83 -9.38
C VAL A 602 6.13 2.86 -10.11
N CYS A 603 6.48 4.14 -10.01
CA CYS A 603 5.78 5.20 -10.74
C CYS A 603 6.02 5.07 -12.25
N ARG A 604 7.27 4.77 -12.65
CA ARG A 604 7.62 4.50 -14.05
C ARG A 604 6.84 3.32 -14.62
N MET A 605 6.76 2.19 -13.90
CA MET A 605 5.97 1.03 -14.33
C MET A 605 4.49 1.38 -14.48
N ALA A 606 3.91 2.11 -13.53
CA ALA A 606 2.52 2.52 -13.57
C ALA A 606 2.23 3.49 -14.73
N ALA A 607 3.13 4.45 -14.98
CA ALA A 607 3.03 5.39 -16.10
C ALA A 607 3.13 4.68 -17.46
N LEU A 608 4.08 3.74 -17.60
CA LEU A 608 4.23 2.93 -18.81
C LEU A 608 3.01 2.04 -19.07
N ALA A 609 2.48 1.39 -18.04
CA ALA A 609 1.25 0.60 -18.16
C ALA A 609 0.03 1.48 -18.48
N CYS A 610 -0.05 2.67 -17.89
CA CYS A 610 -1.10 3.64 -18.21
C CYS A 610 -1.02 4.05 -19.69
N LEU A 611 0.16 4.47 -20.16
CA LEU A 611 0.39 4.84 -21.55
C LEU A 611 0.08 3.69 -22.52
N ASP A 612 0.48 2.47 -22.17
CA ASP A 612 0.18 1.27 -22.94
C ASP A 612 -1.34 1.08 -23.11
N THR A 613 -2.13 1.25 -22.04
CA THR A 613 -3.60 1.18 -22.11
C THR A 613 -4.25 2.36 -22.84
N LEU A 614 -3.67 3.56 -22.74
CA LEU A 614 -4.18 4.74 -23.43
C LEU A 614 -4.06 4.60 -24.95
N LEU A 615 -2.95 4.04 -25.43
CA LEU A 615 -2.74 3.75 -26.86
C LEU A 615 -3.72 2.70 -27.41
N ASP A 616 -4.22 1.78 -26.58
CA ASP A 616 -5.25 0.81 -26.99
C ASP A 616 -6.65 1.44 -27.09
N ILE A 617 -6.96 2.38 -26.20
CA ILE A 617 -8.27 3.03 -26.12
C ILE A 617 -8.42 4.06 -27.24
N ASP A 618 -7.37 4.83 -27.50
CA ASP A 618 -7.36 5.86 -28.52
C ASP A 618 -6.13 5.72 -29.44
N PRO A 619 -6.19 4.83 -30.44
CA PRO A 619 -5.11 4.66 -31.40
C PRO A 619 -5.00 5.85 -32.39
N ALA A 620 -5.95 6.80 -32.36
CA ALA A 620 -6.06 7.89 -33.32
C ALA A 620 -5.50 9.23 -32.82
N THR A 621 -5.00 9.29 -31.59
CA THR A 621 -4.61 10.54 -30.91
C THR A 621 -3.16 10.95 -31.14
N ASP A 622 -2.92 12.23 -30.88
CA ASP A 622 -1.63 12.91 -30.83
C ASP A 622 -0.61 12.32 -29.82
N TRP A 623 -0.94 11.27 -29.05
CA TRP A 623 0.00 10.63 -28.09
C TRP A 623 1.26 10.10 -28.76
N LEU A 624 1.14 9.47 -29.94
CA LEU A 624 2.32 9.02 -30.69
C LEU A 624 3.13 10.20 -31.21
N HIS A 625 2.44 11.29 -31.57
CA HIS A 625 3.05 12.51 -32.08
C HIS A 625 3.84 13.21 -30.97
N THR A 626 3.24 13.49 -29.82
CA THR A 626 3.91 14.10 -28.66
C THR A 626 5.05 13.23 -28.12
N LEU A 627 4.87 11.91 -28.07
CA LEU A 627 5.91 10.96 -27.63
C LEU A 627 7.13 10.97 -28.56
N THR A 628 6.93 11.22 -29.84
CA THR A 628 8.01 11.30 -30.84
C THR A 628 8.62 12.71 -30.92
N ASP A 629 7.79 13.74 -31.04
CA ASP A 629 8.19 15.12 -31.29
C ASP A 629 8.85 15.78 -30.08
N GLN A 630 8.43 15.44 -28.87
CA GLN A 630 9.04 15.93 -27.63
C GLN A 630 10.24 15.08 -27.18
N GLY A 631 10.62 14.05 -27.96
CA GLY A 631 11.80 13.22 -27.71
C GLY A 631 11.67 12.20 -26.58
N TYR A 632 10.48 12.02 -25.98
CA TYR A 632 10.27 11.05 -24.90
C TYR A 632 10.56 9.61 -25.33
N LEU A 633 10.19 9.22 -26.56
CA LEU A 633 10.48 7.87 -27.07
C LEU A 633 11.99 7.61 -27.14
N ARG A 634 12.77 8.61 -27.58
CA ARG A 634 14.22 8.49 -27.66
C ARG A 634 14.83 8.36 -26.27
N SER A 635 14.41 9.23 -25.34
CA SER A 635 14.82 9.14 -23.93
C SER A 635 14.46 7.79 -23.30
N LEU A 636 13.27 7.26 -23.59
CA LEU A 636 12.84 5.95 -23.13
C LEU A 636 13.74 4.82 -23.68
N ILE A 637 14.08 4.87 -24.97
CA ILE A 637 14.99 3.91 -25.60
C ILE A 637 16.39 4.02 -24.99
N ASP A 638 16.95 5.23 -24.88
CA ASP A 638 18.29 5.46 -24.32
C ASP A 638 18.36 5.06 -22.84
N SER A 639 17.25 5.16 -22.10
CA SER A 639 17.17 4.72 -20.71
C SER A 639 17.30 3.22 -20.53
N LEU A 640 17.07 2.40 -21.57
CA LEU A 640 17.32 0.94 -21.49
C LEU A 640 18.80 0.65 -21.21
N LEU A 641 19.73 1.42 -21.80
CA LEU A 641 21.17 1.27 -21.55
C LEU A 641 21.54 1.67 -20.11
N HIS A 642 20.82 2.61 -19.51
CA HIS A 642 21.02 2.99 -18.12
C HIS A 642 20.59 1.86 -17.16
N ASP A 643 19.62 1.04 -17.58
CA ASP A 643 19.13 -0.10 -16.81
C ASP A 643 20.03 -1.36 -16.94
N ASP A 644 21.03 -1.37 -17.83
CA ASP A 644 21.83 -2.56 -18.19
C ASP A 644 22.53 -3.22 -16.97
N GLU A 645 23.14 -2.42 -16.09
CA GLU A 645 23.77 -2.94 -14.87
C GLU A 645 22.74 -3.51 -13.88
N GLY A 646 21.56 -2.86 -13.76
CA GLY A 646 20.48 -3.36 -12.92
C GLY A 646 19.86 -4.66 -13.45
N LEU A 647 19.83 -4.83 -14.77
CA LEU A 647 19.40 -6.07 -15.42
C LEU A 647 20.40 -7.21 -15.18
N LYS A 648 21.71 -6.94 -15.16
CA LYS A 648 22.73 -7.93 -14.77
C LYS A 648 22.58 -8.34 -13.31
N GLU A 649 22.38 -7.38 -12.40
CA GLU A 649 22.14 -7.68 -10.98
C GLU A 649 20.89 -8.55 -10.81
N ALA A 650 19.84 -8.36 -11.63
CA ALA A 650 18.64 -9.20 -11.61
C ALA A 650 18.92 -10.67 -12.01
N LEU A 651 20.00 -10.94 -12.76
CA LEU A 651 20.41 -12.30 -13.15
C LEU A 651 21.27 -13.01 -12.10
N GLU A 652 21.68 -12.33 -11.01
CA GLU A 652 22.37 -12.98 -9.89
C GLU A 652 21.48 -14.01 -9.18
N PRO A 653 22.03 -15.08 -8.58
CA PRO A 653 21.24 -16.12 -7.92
C PRO A 653 20.37 -15.59 -6.76
N SER A 654 20.75 -14.47 -6.14
CA SER A 654 19.98 -13.77 -5.11
C SER A 654 19.99 -12.26 -5.36
N PRO A 655 19.10 -11.74 -6.22
CA PRO A 655 19.11 -10.32 -6.59
C PRO A 655 18.56 -9.45 -5.45
N LYS A 656 19.10 -8.23 -5.28
CA LYS A 656 18.59 -7.27 -4.29
C LYS A 656 17.21 -6.71 -4.65
N SER A 657 16.92 -6.60 -5.95
CA SER A 657 15.66 -6.04 -6.47
C SER A 657 15.37 -6.57 -7.87
N LEU A 658 14.10 -6.82 -8.17
CA LEU A 658 13.62 -7.16 -9.53
C LEU A 658 12.94 -5.97 -10.22
N ARG A 659 12.92 -4.78 -9.60
CA ARG A 659 12.17 -3.63 -10.13
C ARG A 659 12.65 -3.19 -11.51
N VAL A 660 13.96 -3.20 -11.75
CA VAL A 660 14.55 -2.81 -13.04
C VAL A 660 14.12 -3.77 -14.15
N LEU A 661 14.02 -5.07 -13.85
CA LEU A 661 13.53 -6.08 -14.80
C LEU A 661 12.06 -5.83 -15.19
N TYR A 662 11.20 -5.50 -14.23
CA TYR A 662 9.80 -5.18 -14.52
C TYR A 662 9.63 -3.85 -15.25
N VAL A 663 10.46 -2.84 -14.96
CA VAL A 663 10.50 -1.60 -15.75
C VAL A 663 10.91 -1.90 -17.20
N TYR A 664 11.92 -2.74 -17.41
CA TYR A 664 12.32 -3.20 -18.74
C TYR A 664 11.16 -3.89 -19.47
N GLU A 665 10.45 -4.80 -18.80
CA GLU A 665 9.28 -5.48 -19.37
C GLU A 665 8.20 -4.49 -19.83
N CYS A 666 7.88 -3.48 -19.00
CA CYS A 666 6.93 -2.43 -19.37
C CYS A 666 7.41 -1.60 -20.58
N LYS A 667 8.71 -1.24 -20.64
CA LYS A 667 9.29 -0.52 -21.78
C LYS A 667 9.19 -1.35 -23.07
N MET A 668 9.55 -2.63 -23.00
CA MET A 668 9.51 -3.51 -24.15
C MET A 668 8.08 -3.80 -24.62
N SER A 669 7.12 -3.94 -23.70
CA SER A 669 5.69 -4.07 -24.03
C SER A 669 5.19 -2.87 -24.82
N LEU A 670 5.53 -1.65 -24.38
CA LEU A 670 5.17 -0.43 -25.09
C LEU A 670 5.79 -0.37 -26.49
N LEU A 671 7.10 -0.68 -26.61
CA LEU A 671 7.78 -0.71 -27.91
C LEU A 671 7.18 -1.77 -28.86
N LEU A 672 6.82 -2.94 -28.33
CA LEU A 672 6.13 -4.00 -29.08
C LEU A 672 4.76 -3.53 -29.59
N LYS A 673 4.00 -2.82 -28.76
CA LYS A 673 2.71 -2.24 -29.15
C LYS A 673 2.87 -1.23 -30.28
N LEU A 674 3.85 -0.32 -30.16
CA LEU A 674 4.15 0.65 -31.22
C LEU A 674 4.58 -0.03 -32.52
N ALA A 675 5.41 -1.08 -32.43
CA ALA A 675 5.86 -1.88 -33.56
C ALA A 675 4.73 -2.67 -34.25
N GLY A 676 3.57 -2.87 -33.61
CA GLY A 676 2.39 -3.50 -34.21
C GLY A 676 1.75 -2.69 -35.34
N SER A 677 2.06 -1.39 -35.45
CA SER A 677 1.63 -0.52 -36.55
C SER A 677 2.80 -0.17 -37.46
N ARG A 678 2.56 -0.02 -38.78
CA ARG A 678 3.63 0.35 -39.71
C ARG A 678 4.29 1.70 -39.36
N ARG A 679 3.50 2.72 -39.04
CA ARG A 679 4.02 4.05 -38.66
C ARG A 679 4.82 4.00 -37.35
N GLY A 680 4.35 3.27 -36.35
CA GLY A 680 5.06 3.10 -35.09
C GLY A 680 6.33 2.27 -35.24
N ALA A 681 6.34 1.26 -36.12
CA ALA A 681 7.56 0.52 -36.45
C ALA A 681 8.62 1.40 -37.12
N GLU A 682 8.21 2.30 -38.05
CA GLU A 682 9.11 3.27 -38.68
C GLU A 682 9.72 4.22 -37.64
N THR A 683 8.92 4.74 -36.70
CA THR A 683 9.42 5.65 -35.65
C THR A 683 10.33 4.95 -34.64
N VAL A 684 9.98 3.74 -34.18
CA VAL A 684 10.81 2.96 -33.24
C VAL A 684 12.19 2.65 -33.83
N VAL A 685 12.25 2.30 -35.12
CA VAL A 685 13.52 2.08 -35.83
C VAL A 685 14.29 3.38 -36.01
N ALA A 686 13.63 4.47 -36.43
CA ALA A 686 14.26 5.79 -36.62
C ALA A 686 14.85 6.34 -35.32
N GLN A 687 14.20 6.08 -34.18
CA GLN A 687 14.69 6.46 -32.85
C GLN A 687 15.75 5.50 -32.29
N GLY A 688 16.22 4.51 -33.05
CA GLY A 688 17.40 3.71 -32.72
C GLY A 688 17.18 2.57 -31.71
N ALA A 689 15.96 2.06 -31.56
CA ALA A 689 15.67 0.97 -30.61
C ALA A 689 16.56 -0.28 -30.83
N LEU A 690 16.77 -0.70 -32.08
CA LEU A 690 17.61 -1.86 -32.41
C LEU A 690 19.09 -1.64 -32.09
N ALA A 691 19.61 -0.41 -32.27
CA ALA A 691 20.98 -0.08 -31.91
C ALA A 691 21.17 -0.11 -30.38
N CYS A 692 20.17 0.38 -29.64
CA CYS A 692 20.15 0.29 -28.17
C CYS A 692 20.14 -1.18 -27.70
N LEU A 693 19.25 -2.02 -28.24
CA LEU A 693 19.22 -3.45 -27.90
C LEU A 693 20.52 -4.18 -28.25
N ALA A 694 21.19 -3.80 -29.34
CA ALA A 694 22.48 -4.37 -29.71
C ALA A 694 23.59 -4.03 -28.70
N ALA A 695 23.50 -2.88 -28.02
CA ALA A 695 24.46 -2.44 -27.02
C ALA A 695 24.16 -2.95 -25.58
N LEU A 696 22.98 -3.51 -25.32
CA LEU A 696 22.61 -4.08 -24.01
C LEU A 696 23.41 -5.34 -23.68
N SER A 697 24.41 -5.23 -22.80
CA SER A 697 25.28 -6.36 -22.50
C SER A 697 24.61 -7.43 -21.62
N ALA A 698 23.54 -7.09 -20.89
CA ALA A 698 22.80 -8.05 -20.07
C ALA A 698 22.13 -9.18 -20.90
N LEU A 699 21.84 -8.95 -22.19
CA LEU A 699 21.33 -9.98 -23.11
C LEU A 699 22.38 -11.05 -23.46
N GLY A 700 23.67 -10.77 -23.23
CA GLY A 700 24.77 -11.73 -23.39
C GLY A 700 24.98 -12.66 -22.20
N CYS A 701 24.37 -12.38 -21.04
CA CYS A 701 24.58 -13.10 -19.77
C CYS A 701 23.67 -14.33 -19.62
N HIS A 702 23.66 -15.23 -20.60
CA HIS A 702 22.83 -16.42 -20.55
C HIS A 702 23.22 -17.34 -19.37
N PRO A 703 22.27 -17.81 -18.54
CA PRO A 703 22.58 -18.75 -17.46
C PRO A 703 22.94 -20.13 -18.02
N ASP A 704 23.79 -20.90 -17.33
CA ASP A 704 24.17 -22.24 -17.79
C ASP A 704 22.95 -23.11 -18.09
N VAL A 705 22.85 -23.62 -19.33
CA VAL A 705 21.70 -24.37 -19.86
C VAL A 705 21.37 -25.62 -19.03
N HIS A 706 22.35 -26.14 -18.28
CA HIS A 706 22.22 -27.31 -17.42
C HIS A 706 22.13 -26.97 -15.91
N ALA A 707 22.35 -25.72 -15.50
CA ALA A 707 22.24 -25.29 -14.10
C ALA A 707 20.78 -24.99 -13.68
N ALA A 708 19.84 -24.94 -14.63
CA ALA A 708 18.42 -24.63 -14.40
C ALA A 708 17.66 -25.66 -13.53
N ASN A 709 18.27 -26.81 -13.20
CA ASN A 709 17.65 -27.84 -12.36
C ASN A 709 17.89 -27.65 -10.85
N SER A 710 18.63 -26.62 -10.42
CA SER A 710 18.95 -26.42 -9.00
C SER A 710 18.08 -25.36 -8.33
N ARG A 711 16.76 -25.62 -8.23
CA ARG A 711 15.82 -25.24 -7.16
C ARG A 711 14.38 -25.25 -7.72
N PRO A 712 13.41 -25.88 -7.05
CA PRO A 712 12.00 -25.68 -7.39
C PRO A 712 11.68 -24.19 -7.25
N ASP A 713 10.90 -23.65 -8.18
CA ASP A 713 10.35 -22.29 -8.11
C ASP A 713 9.66 -22.15 -6.74
N THR A 714 10.29 -21.45 -5.81
CA THR A 714 9.56 -20.93 -4.65
C THR A 714 8.64 -19.86 -5.21
N ASP A 715 7.32 -19.99 -5.03
CA ASP A 715 6.21 -19.21 -5.64
C ASP A 715 6.40 -17.68 -5.72
N PHE A 716 7.38 -17.11 -5.01
CA PHE A 716 7.60 -15.68 -4.89
C PHE A 716 8.74 -15.10 -5.76
N VAL A 717 9.75 -15.87 -6.17
CA VAL A 717 10.89 -15.36 -6.97
C VAL A 717 11.16 -16.26 -8.18
N PRO A 718 10.99 -15.76 -9.43
CA PRO A 718 11.27 -16.55 -10.63
C PRO A 718 12.73 -17.01 -10.70
N SER A 719 12.97 -18.21 -11.22
CA SER A 719 14.34 -18.72 -11.46
C SER A 719 15.17 -17.82 -12.38
N VAL A 720 16.51 -17.88 -12.27
CA VAL A 720 17.44 -17.08 -13.11
C VAL A 720 17.15 -17.29 -14.60
N ALA A 721 16.87 -18.53 -15.02
CA ALA A 721 16.49 -18.83 -16.40
C ALA A 721 15.16 -18.18 -16.82
N SER A 722 14.17 -18.13 -15.91
CA SER A 722 12.92 -17.41 -16.18
C SER A 722 13.11 -15.90 -16.31
N ARG A 723 13.98 -15.31 -15.48
CA ARG A 723 14.29 -13.88 -15.53
C ARG A 723 15.07 -13.51 -16.79
N PHE A 724 16.02 -14.37 -17.20
CA PHE A 724 16.71 -14.19 -18.48
C PHE A 724 15.74 -14.26 -19.67
N ARG A 725 14.75 -15.17 -19.64
CA ARG A 725 13.68 -15.21 -20.67
C ARG A 725 12.82 -13.94 -20.69
N GLN A 726 12.51 -13.38 -19.53
CA GLN A 726 11.80 -12.09 -19.42
C GLN A 726 12.59 -10.93 -20.06
N MET A 727 13.90 -11.10 -20.26
CA MET A 727 14.75 -10.14 -20.97
C MET A 727 14.88 -10.47 -22.47
N LEU A 728 15.23 -11.71 -22.79
CA LEU A 728 15.54 -12.11 -24.17
C LEU A 728 14.30 -12.17 -25.07
N VAL A 729 13.18 -12.70 -24.57
CA VAL A 729 11.98 -12.92 -25.39
C VAL A 729 11.38 -11.60 -25.88
N PRO A 730 11.19 -10.55 -25.05
CA PRO A 730 10.69 -9.27 -25.54
C PRO A 730 11.61 -8.59 -26.56
N ALA A 731 12.93 -8.73 -26.43
CA ALA A 731 13.90 -8.19 -27.39
C ALA A 731 13.78 -8.86 -28.78
N LEU A 732 13.69 -10.19 -28.79
CA LEU A 732 13.49 -10.96 -30.03
C LEU A 732 12.10 -10.72 -30.63
N ALA A 733 11.07 -10.63 -29.78
CA ALA A 733 9.71 -10.31 -30.21
C ALA A 733 9.63 -8.91 -30.85
N LEU A 734 10.42 -7.94 -30.36
CA LEU A 734 10.46 -6.61 -30.98
C LEU A 734 11.08 -6.68 -32.39
N CYS A 735 12.18 -7.43 -32.54
CA CYS A 735 12.78 -7.68 -33.86
C CYS A 735 11.79 -8.37 -34.81
N ASP A 736 11.06 -9.37 -34.31
CA ASP A 736 10.01 -10.11 -35.02
C ASP A 736 8.88 -9.19 -35.49
N ALA A 737 8.35 -8.36 -34.59
CA ALA A 737 7.29 -7.40 -34.88
C ALA A 737 7.73 -6.35 -35.91
N LEU A 738 8.94 -5.81 -35.79
CA LEU A 738 9.48 -4.83 -36.73
C LEU A 738 9.68 -5.41 -38.14
N LEU A 739 10.20 -6.64 -38.24
CA LEU A 739 10.33 -7.35 -39.53
C LEU A 739 8.95 -7.66 -40.14
N THR A 740 7.95 -7.92 -39.31
CA THR A 740 6.59 -8.21 -39.77
C THR A 740 5.87 -6.95 -40.26
N SER A 741 5.96 -5.84 -39.51
CA SER A 741 5.26 -4.59 -39.82
C SER A 741 5.90 -3.77 -40.94
N LEU A 742 7.23 -3.78 -41.06
CA LEU A 742 7.97 -3.07 -42.12
C LEU A 742 8.21 -3.94 -43.35
N GLY A 743 8.08 -5.27 -43.21
CA GLY A 743 8.43 -6.26 -44.21
C GLY A 743 9.93 -6.55 -44.24
N THR A 744 10.27 -7.75 -44.72
CA THR A 744 11.66 -8.21 -44.93
C THR A 744 12.39 -7.50 -46.07
N GLU A 745 11.66 -6.71 -46.86
CA GLU A 745 12.20 -5.87 -47.94
C GLU A 745 12.83 -4.56 -47.42
N ASN A 746 12.57 -4.17 -46.16
CA ASN A 746 13.17 -2.97 -45.60
C ASN A 746 14.62 -3.24 -45.17
N HIS A 747 15.58 -2.99 -46.07
CA HIS A 747 17.00 -3.28 -45.86
C HIS A 747 17.56 -2.67 -44.57
N SER A 748 17.16 -1.45 -44.23
CA SER A 748 17.67 -0.76 -43.03
C SER A 748 17.27 -1.48 -41.73
N CYS A 749 16.02 -1.93 -41.64
CA CYS A 749 15.53 -2.72 -40.51
C CYS A 749 16.29 -4.05 -40.41
N VAL A 750 16.43 -4.76 -41.54
CA VAL A 750 17.09 -6.06 -41.56
C VAL A 750 18.58 -5.96 -41.21
N ILE A 751 19.28 -4.91 -41.66
CA ILE A 751 20.68 -4.64 -41.29
C ILE A 751 20.80 -4.42 -39.77
N HIS A 752 19.93 -3.60 -39.18
CA HIS A 752 19.96 -3.35 -37.73
C HIS A 752 19.62 -4.60 -36.91
N VAL A 753 18.66 -5.43 -37.35
CA VAL A 753 18.37 -6.72 -36.71
C VAL A 753 19.56 -7.67 -36.84
N THR A 754 20.22 -7.69 -38.00
CA THR A 754 21.43 -8.51 -38.20
C THR A 754 22.57 -8.06 -37.28
N HIS A 755 22.75 -6.75 -37.10
CA HIS A 755 23.71 -6.19 -36.15
C HIS A 755 23.40 -6.59 -34.70
N PHE A 756 22.12 -6.58 -34.30
CA PHE A 756 21.68 -7.09 -32.99
C PHE A 756 22.04 -8.57 -32.80
N LEU A 757 21.74 -9.43 -33.79
CA LEU A 757 22.07 -10.86 -33.73
C LEU A 757 23.58 -11.10 -33.63
N VAL A 758 24.38 -10.32 -34.35
CA VAL A 758 25.85 -10.40 -34.29
C VAL A 758 26.38 -9.96 -32.93
N SER A 759 25.82 -8.88 -32.36
CA SER A 759 26.26 -8.34 -31.06
C SER A 759 26.04 -9.34 -29.92
N HIS A 760 25.00 -10.19 -30.02
CA HIS A 760 24.66 -11.22 -29.03
C HIS A 760 24.93 -12.65 -29.52
N VAL A 761 25.89 -12.82 -30.44
CA VAL A 761 26.11 -14.11 -31.11
C VAL A 761 26.49 -15.25 -30.17
N GLU A 762 27.23 -14.99 -29.09
CA GLU A 762 27.60 -16.04 -28.13
C GLU A 762 26.36 -16.60 -27.40
N CYS A 763 25.41 -15.73 -27.03
CA CYS A 763 24.13 -16.16 -26.45
C CYS A 763 23.32 -17.00 -27.45
N ILE A 764 23.20 -16.53 -28.69
CA ILE A 764 22.47 -17.21 -29.76
C ILE A 764 23.10 -18.58 -30.05
N ASP A 765 24.43 -18.64 -30.14
CA ASP A 765 25.18 -19.86 -30.36
C ASP A 765 24.97 -20.89 -29.24
N MET A 766 24.95 -20.46 -27.98
CA MET A 766 24.65 -21.34 -26.84
C MET A 766 23.26 -21.97 -26.95
N VAL A 767 22.22 -21.16 -27.24
CA VAL A 767 20.84 -21.63 -27.41
C VAL A 767 20.74 -22.62 -28.58
N LEU A 768 21.29 -22.27 -29.74
CA LEU A 768 21.25 -23.11 -30.94
C LEU A 768 22.05 -24.42 -30.78
N ARG A 769 23.18 -24.39 -30.06
CA ARG A 769 24.00 -25.59 -29.82
C ARG A 769 23.30 -26.56 -28.86
N ALA A 770 22.77 -26.04 -27.75
CA ALA A 770 22.17 -26.87 -26.71
C ALA A 770 20.80 -27.46 -27.11
N ALA A 771 20.10 -26.82 -28.04
CA ALA A 771 18.74 -27.16 -28.46
C ALA A 771 18.55 -28.59 -29.00
N HIS A 772 17.71 -29.39 -28.34
CA HIS A 772 17.21 -30.70 -28.78
C HIS A 772 15.67 -30.77 -28.64
N PRO A 773 14.92 -31.58 -29.43
CA PRO A 773 13.46 -31.72 -29.26
C PRO A 773 13.00 -32.08 -27.85
N SER A 774 13.83 -32.79 -27.07
CA SER A 774 13.55 -33.19 -25.68
C SER A 774 14.11 -32.21 -24.63
N SER A 775 14.47 -30.99 -25.02
CA SER A 775 14.97 -29.96 -24.09
C SER A 775 13.87 -29.48 -23.14
N PRO A 776 14.22 -28.87 -21.99
CA PRO A 776 13.23 -28.22 -21.14
C PRO A 776 12.46 -27.15 -21.93
N GLU A 777 11.17 -26.99 -21.61
CA GLU A 777 10.26 -26.07 -22.32
C GLU A 777 10.81 -24.64 -22.40
N GLY A 778 11.45 -24.14 -21.33
CA GLY A 778 12.09 -22.83 -21.31
C GLY A 778 13.12 -22.62 -22.43
N LEU A 779 13.99 -23.61 -22.68
CA LEU A 779 14.99 -23.53 -23.76
C LEU A 779 14.32 -23.63 -25.14
N LEU A 780 13.21 -24.38 -25.26
CA LEU A 780 12.44 -24.45 -26.51
C LEU A 780 11.75 -23.11 -26.84
N VAL A 781 11.30 -22.36 -25.82
CA VAL A 781 10.78 -21.00 -26.00
C VAL A 781 11.87 -20.06 -26.50
N GLU A 782 13.05 -20.06 -25.89
CA GLU A 782 14.19 -19.25 -26.33
C GLU A 782 14.59 -19.59 -27.78
N LEU A 783 14.65 -20.89 -28.11
CA LEU A 783 14.95 -21.38 -29.45
C LEU A 783 13.93 -20.94 -30.50
N GLU A 784 12.64 -20.97 -30.18
CA GLU A 784 11.58 -20.57 -31.10
C GLU A 784 11.75 -19.12 -31.55
N TRP A 785 11.98 -18.20 -30.61
CA TRP A 785 12.20 -16.79 -30.92
C TRP A 785 13.51 -16.56 -31.68
N VAL A 786 14.61 -17.20 -31.28
CA VAL A 786 15.89 -17.08 -31.98
C VAL A 786 15.77 -17.58 -33.42
N THR A 787 15.19 -18.76 -33.63
CA THR A 787 15.00 -19.32 -34.98
C THR A 787 14.07 -18.47 -35.83
N SER A 788 13.01 -17.87 -35.25
CA SER A 788 12.08 -16.98 -35.95
C SER A 788 12.76 -15.73 -36.51
N VAL A 789 13.53 -15.03 -35.67
CA VAL A 789 14.22 -13.79 -36.07
C VAL A 789 15.32 -14.08 -37.08
N VAL A 790 16.14 -15.13 -36.85
CA VAL A 790 17.21 -15.53 -37.77
C VAL A 790 16.64 -15.98 -39.13
N ALA A 791 15.53 -16.73 -39.13
CA ALA A 791 14.85 -17.15 -40.36
C ALA A 791 14.42 -15.97 -41.22
N ARG A 792 13.76 -14.97 -40.64
CA ARG A 792 13.27 -13.81 -41.40
C ARG A 792 14.34 -12.79 -41.76
N ALA A 793 15.40 -12.68 -40.96
CA ALA A 793 16.54 -11.81 -41.29
C ALA A 793 17.42 -12.38 -42.42
N SER A 794 17.27 -13.67 -42.77
CA SER A 794 18.12 -14.37 -43.75
C SER A 794 17.80 -14.12 -45.23
N GLY A 795 16.97 -13.13 -45.56
CA GLY A 795 16.47 -12.84 -46.92
C GLY A 795 17.55 -12.53 -47.98
N ARG A 796 17.18 -12.74 -49.26
CA ARG A 796 18.04 -12.82 -50.47
C ARG A 796 19.10 -11.71 -50.64
N GLU A 797 18.89 -10.49 -50.15
CA GLU A 797 19.78 -9.33 -50.40
C GLU A 797 20.72 -8.97 -49.23
N VAL A 798 20.46 -9.45 -48.02
CA VAL A 798 21.11 -9.00 -46.77
C VAL A 798 22.56 -9.48 -46.68
N PHE A 799 22.80 -10.76 -46.99
CA PHE A 799 24.16 -11.33 -47.05
C PHE A 799 24.95 -10.85 -48.28
N GLY A 800 24.29 -10.23 -49.27
CA GLY A 800 24.95 -9.54 -50.38
C GLY A 800 25.41 -8.14 -49.99
N LEU A 801 24.58 -7.42 -49.22
CA LEU A 801 24.84 -6.07 -48.71
C LEU A 801 25.84 -6.03 -47.54
N ALA A 802 26.00 -7.13 -46.79
CA ALA A 802 27.07 -7.29 -45.79
C ALA A 802 28.49 -7.13 -46.39
N ARG A 803 28.64 -7.22 -47.72
CA ARG A 803 29.90 -6.90 -48.42
C ARG A 803 30.17 -5.40 -48.54
N GLY A 804 29.19 -4.52 -48.34
CA GLY A 804 29.34 -3.07 -48.41
C GLY A 804 29.66 -2.38 -47.07
N ASP A 805 29.28 -3.00 -45.94
CA ASP A 805 29.42 -2.41 -44.61
C ASP A 805 30.61 -3.03 -43.84
N THR A 806 31.61 -2.20 -43.50
CA THR A 806 32.86 -2.63 -42.86
C THR A 806 32.68 -3.29 -41.49
N ALA A 807 31.56 -3.01 -40.79
CA ALA A 807 31.25 -3.66 -39.51
C ALA A 807 30.73 -5.09 -39.70
N LEU A 808 29.85 -5.32 -40.68
CA LEU A 808 29.28 -6.64 -40.99
C LEU A 808 30.30 -7.58 -41.65
N GLN A 809 31.28 -7.05 -42.39
CA GLN A 809 32.41 -7.85 -42.92
C GLN A 809 33.23 -8.51 -41.80
N ARG A 810 33.43 -7.84 -40.66
CA ARG A 810 34.15 -8.45 -39.51
C ARG A 810 33.34 -9.54 -38.81
N ALA A 811 32.01 -9.52 -38.98
CA ALA A 811 31.07 -10.46 -38.40
C ALA A 811 30.74 -11.67 -39.30
N GLU A 812 31.27 -11.71 -40.52
CA GLU A 812 31.10 -12.81 -41.47
C GLU A 812 31.36 -14.21 -40.87
N PRO A 813 32.43 -14.48 -40.09
CA PRO A 813 32.64 -15.80 -39.48
C PRO A 813 31.57 -16.16 -38.44
N SER A 814 31.09 -15.17 -37.68
CA SER A 814 30.04 -15.35 -36.67
C SER A 814 28.69 -15.67 -37.32
N LEU A 815 28.36 -15.00 -38.43
CA LEU A 815 27.16 -15.27 -39.22
C LEU A 815 27.22 -16.66 -39.90
N GLN A 816 28.37 -17.06 -40.41
CA GLN A 816 28.59 -18.41 -40.94
C GLN A 816 28.38 -19.47 -39.84
N ARG A 817 28.88 -19.23 -38.63
CA ARG A 817 28.67 -20.13 -37.47
C ARG A 817 27.18 -20.29 -37.13
N VAL A 818 26.43 -19.19 -37.07
CA VAL A 818 24.96 -19.24 -36.85
C VAL A 818 24.27 -19.99 -37.99
N GLN A 819 24.67 -19.77 -39.24
CA GLN A 819 24.14 -20.51 -40.40
C GLN A 819 24.36 -22.01 -40.28
N TRP A 820 25.57 -22.43 -39.92
CA TRP A 820 25.91 -23.84 -39.69
C TRP A 820 25.03 -24.46 -38.60
N LEU A 821 24.82 -23.75 -37.49
CA LEU A 821 23.99 -24.24 -36.39
C LEU A 821 22.51 -24.34 -36.77
N MET A 822 21.96 -23.34 -37.46
CA MET A 822 20.59 -23.38 -37.98
C MET A 822 20.37 -24.58 -38.92
N LEU A 823 21.32 -24.86 -39.83
CA LEU A 823 21.26 -26.02 -40.71
C LEU A 823 21.44 -27.34 -39.95
N ALA A 824 22.27 -27.37 -38.89
CA ALA A 824 22.46 -28.55 -38.05
C ALA A 824 21.24 -28.88 -37.18
N LEU A 825 20.34 -27.93 -36.92
CA LEU A 825 19.08 -28.18 -36.20
C LEU A 825 18.05 -28.92 -37.06
N LEU A 826 18.04 -28.75 -38.39
CA LEU A 826 17.13 -29.46 -39.30
C LEU A 826 17.15 -30.99 -39.13
N PRO A 827 18.32 -31.68 -39.12
CA PRO A 827 18.35 -33.12 -38.87
C PRO A 827 18.01 -33.49 -37.42
N ARG A 828 18.31 -32.63 -36.43
CA ARG A 828 18.01 -32.89 -35.00
C ARG A 828 16.52 -32.85 -34.70
N PHE A 829 15.76 -32.01 -35.40
CA PHE A 829 14.32 -31.84 -35.22
C PHE A 829 13.48 -32.71 -36.16
N GLN A 830 14.06 -33.70 -36.86
CA GLN A 830 13.32 -34.59 -37.78
C GLN A 830 12.22 -35.41 -37.11
N GLN A 831 12.39 -35.74 -35.82
CA GLN A 831 11.43 -36.53 -35.05
C GLN A 831 10.81 -35.67 -33.93
N PRO A 832 9.48 -35.76 -33.73
CA PRO A 832 8.84 -35.08 -32.61
C PRO A 832 9.35 -35.64 -31.28
N PRO A 833 9.29 -34.85 -30.19
CA PRO A 833 9.67 -35.33 -28.87
C PRO A 833 8.86 -36.58 -28.48
N PRO A 834 9.47 -37.58 -27.81
CA PRO A 834 8.74 -38.74 -27.33
C PRO A 834 7.66 -38.30 -26.34
N ALA A 835 6.44 -38.83 -26.47
CA ALA A 835 5.33 -38.53 -25.58
C ALA A 835 5.68 -39.02 -24.16
N ASN A 836 6.11 -38.10 -23.29
CA ASN A 836 6.16 -38.37 -21.86
C ASN A 836 4.71 -38.44 -21.37
N HIS A 837 4.19 -39.67 -21.26
CA HIS A 837 3.22 -40.19 -20.29
C HIS A 837 2.46 -41.35 -20.92
N ALA A 838 2.67 -42.56 -20.39
CA ALA A 838 2.09 -43.81 -20.87
C ALA A 838 0.56 -43.94 -20.64
N HIS A 839 -0.17 -42.91 -20.18
CA HIS A 839 -1.60 -43.01 -19.85
C HIS A 839 -2.39 -41.71 -20.07
N ALA A 840 -2.57 -41.28 -21.32
CA ALA A 840 -3.60 -40.29 -21.68
C ALA A 840 -4.40 -40.77 -22.91
N PRO A 841 -5.74 -40.71 -22.89
CA PRO A 841 -6.57 -41.13 -24.02
C PRO A 841 -6.37 -40.22 -25.24
N ALA A 842 -6.62 -40.77 -26.43
CA ALA A 842 -6.31 -40.19 -27.74
C ALA A 842 -7.04 -38.87 -28.13
N SER A 843 -7.65 -38.16 -27.15
CA SER A 843 -8.28 -36.86 -27.35
C SER A 843 -7.39 -35.66 -26.97
N ASP A 844 -6.33 -35.88 -26.17
CA ASP A 844 -5.39 -34.83 -25.78
C ASP A 844 -3.99 -35.19 -26.28
N HIS A 845 -3.71 -34.93 -27.56
CA HIS A 845 -2.33 -34.86 -28.02
C HIS A 845 -1.65 -33.69 -27.25
N PRO A 846 -0.46 -33.89 -26.64
CA PRO A 846 0.26 -32.77 -26.03
C PRO A 846 0.50 -31.71 -27.10
N ASP A 847 0.18 -30.46 -26.78
CA ASP A 847 0.31 -29.29 -27.65
C ASP A 847 1.78 -29.12 -28.10
N ASN A 848 2.19 -29.82 -29.17
CA ASN A 848 3.50 -29.70 -29.81
C ASN A 848 3.65 -28.36 -30.58
N ARG A 849 2.99 -27.30 -30.12
CA ARG A 849 2.92 -25.99 -30.78
C ARG A 849 4.31 -25.35 -30.90
N LEU A 850 5.13 -25.42 -29.85
CA LEU A 850 6.50 -24.91 -29.86
C LEU A 850 7.38 -25.65 -30.86
N TYR A 851 7.33 -26.99 -30.85
CA TYR A 851 8.05 -27.82 -31.83
C TYR A 851 7.67 -27.47 -33.27
N LEU A 852 6.37 -27.33 -33.56
CA LEU A 852 5.89 -26.97 -34.89
C LEU A 852 6.37 -25.58 -35.32
N LYS A 853 6.33 -24.58 -34.43
CA LYS A 853 6.86 -23.22 -34.70
C LYS A 853 8.34 -23.25 -35.05
N ILE A 854 9.15 -23.97 -34.25
CA ILE A 854 10.59 -24.13 -34.51
C ILE A 854 10.83 -24.78 -35.88
N VAL A 855 10.13 -25.88 -36.18
CA VAL A 855 10.25 -26.56 -37.49
C VAL A 855 9.88 -25.64 -38.64
N CYS A 856 8.79 -24.86 -38.52
CA CYS A 856 8.42 -23.86 -39.53
C CYS A 856 9.53 -22.82 -39.73
N ASN A 857 10.08 -22.27 -38.64
CA ASN A 857 11.16 -21.28 -38.71
C ASN A 857 12.41 -21.86 -39.39
N LEU A 858 12.81 -23.10 -39.06
CA LEU A 858 13.94 -23.78 -39.69
C LEU A 858 13.72 -24.03 -41.19
N LEU A 859 12.49 -24.36 -41.59
CA LEU A 859 12.12 -24.52 -43.01
C LEU A 859 12.12 -23.19 -43.76
N THR A 860 11.61 -22.12 -43.14
CA THR A 860 11.69 -20.76 -43.70
C THR A 860 13.15 -20.33 -43.89
N TYR A 861 14.01 -20.59 -42.92
CA TYR A 861 15.45 -20.33 -43.04
C TYR A 861 16.09 -21.14 -44.17
N ALA A 862 15.77 -22.43 -44.27
CA ALA A 862 16.26 -23.30 -45.34
C ALA A 862 15.81 -22.79 -46.73
N LEU A 863 14.56 -22.34 -46.86
CA LEU A 863 14.03 -21.77 -48.10
C LEU A 863 14.78 -20.49 -48.50
N ASN A 864 15.03 -19.59 -47.54
CA ASN A 864 15.71 -18.32 -47.79
C ASN A 864 17.18 -18.49 -48.17
N THR A 865 17.84 -19.57 -47.72
CA THR A 865 19.30 -19.75 -47.85
C THR A 865 19.71 -20.76 -48.92
N LEU A 866 18.92 -21.82 -49.18
CA LEU A 866 19.29 -22.89 -50.10
C LEU A 866 19.13 -22.54 -51.59
N GLU A 867 18.45 -21.45 -51.94
CA GLU A 867 18.47 -20.90 -53.31
C GLU A 867 19.84 -20.26 -53.68
N ARG A 868 20.79 -20.09 -52.73
CA ARG A 868 22.14 -19.53 -52.99
C ARG A 868 23.17 -20.54 -53.53
N GLU A 869 22.98 -21.85 -53.35
CA GLU A 869 24.06 -22.82 -53.61
C GLU A 869 24.28 -23.21 -55.09
N ASP A 870 23.51 -22.65 -56.04
CA ASP A 870 23.74 -22.90 -57.47
C ASP A 870 24.98 -22.18 -58.05
N ALA A 871 25.68 -21.34 -57.28
CA ALA A 871 26.77 -20.53 -57.84
C ALA A 871 28.20 -20.82 -57.38
N ARG A 872 28.50 -21.40 -56.19
CA ARG A 872 29.90 -21.69 -55.79
C ARG A 872 30.03 -22.90 -54.85
N VAL A 873 30.68 -23.94 -55.38
CA VAL A 873 31.03 -25.22 -54.76
C VAL A 873 32.09 -25.06 -53.64
N THR A 874 31.91 -25.75 -52.50
CA THR A 874 32.90 -26.64 -51.81
C THR A 874 32.47 -27.14 -50.39
N SER A 875 31.19 -27.43 -50.12
CA SER A 875 30.81 -28.22 -48.92
C SER A 875 29.60 -29.15 -49.14
N HIS A 876 29.75 -30.17 -49.99
CA HIS A 876 28.65 -31.03 -50.46
C HIS A 876 27.96 -31.95 -49.42
N SER A 877 28.49 -32.16 -48.21
CA SER A 877 27.91 -33.14 -47.27
C SER A 877 26.81 -32.57 -46.36
N ALA A 878 26.98 -31.35 -45.86
CA ALA A 878 26.06 -30.76 -44.89
C ALA A 878 24.81 -30.15 -45.53
N SER A 879 24.94 -29.50 -46.69
CA SER A 879 23.78 -28.95 -47.41
C SER A 879 22.89 -30.05 -47.99
N SER A 880 23.46 -31.16 -48.45
CA SER A 880 22.71 -32.36 -48.89
C SER A 880 21.88 -32.99 -47.76
N ALA A 881 22.47 -33.14 -46.57
CA ALA A 881 21.78 -33.66 -45.39
C ALA A 881 20.68 -32.72 -44.88
N ALA A 882 20.92 -31.41 -44.89
CA ALA A 882 19.94 -30.38 -44.54
C ALA A 882 18.75 -30.36 -45.52
N CYS A 883 18.99 -30.48 -46.83
CA CYS A 883 17.96 -30.60 -47.86
C CYS A 883 17.09 -31.87 -47.68
N ALA A 884 17.71 -33.00 -47.38
CA ALA A 884 16.99 -34.25 -47.09
C ALA A 884 16.14 -34.13 -45.81
N ALA A 885 16.69 -33.51 -44.77
CA ALA A 885 15.99 -33.24 -43.51
C ALA A 885 14.80 -32.28 -43.70
N ALA A 886 14.98 -31.18 -44.42
CA ALA A 886 13.93 -30.22 -44.74
C ALA A 886 12.78 -30.89 -45.54
N ARG A 887 13.12 -31.75 -46.50
CA ARG A 887 12.11 -32.54 -47.25
C ARG A 887 11.34 -33.51 -46.34
N ALA A 888 12.02 -34.19 -45.42
CA ALA A 888 11.38 -35.08 -44.45
C ALA A 888 10.44 -34.32 -43.50
N LEU A 889 10.86 -33.14 -43.02
CA LEU A 889 10.06 -32.25 -42.18
C LEU A 889 8.82 -31.72 -42.92
N LEU A 890 8.97 -31.27 -44.18
CA LEU A 890 7.85 -30.84 -45.01
C LEU A 890 6.85 -31.97 -45.26
N GLN A 891 7.34 -33.19 -45.52
CA GLN A 891 6.47 -34.37 -45.65
C GLN A 891 5.75 -34.71 -44.35
N HIS A 892 6.42 -34.58 -43.21
CA HIS A 892 5.81 -34.76 -41.89
C HIS A 892 4.71 -33.71 -41.63
N LEU A 893 4.98 -32.42 -41.84
CA LEU A 893 3.99 -31.34 -41.71
C LEU A 893 2.80 -31.52 -42.66
N ALA A 894 3.05 -31.91 -43.92
CA ALA A 894 2.00 -32.17 -44.90
C ALA A 894 1.11 -33.36 -44.48
N ARG A 895 1.70 -34.42 -43.90
CA ARG A 895 0.95 -35.56 -43.33
C ARG A 895 0.14 -35.13 -42.11
N ALA A 896 0.72 -34.36 -41.20
CA ALA A 896 0.04 -33.84 -40.01
C ALA A 896 -1.14 -32.92 -40.40
N HIS A 897 -0.96 -32.00 -41.34
CA HIS A 897 -2.03 -31.14 -41.85
C HIS A 897 -3.17 -31.94 -42.52
N ARG A 898 -2.84 -32.97 -43.30
CA ARG A 898 -3.83 -33.90 -43.89
C ARG A 898 -4.60 -34.70 -42.83
N LEU A 899 -3.94 -35.11 -41.74
CA LEU A 899 -4.61 -35.78 -40.63
C LEU A 899 -5.53 -34.82 -39.87
N HIS A 900 -5.10 -33.58 -39.63
CA HIS A 900 -5.88 -32.57 -38.92
C HIS A 900 -7.10 -32.12 -39.73
N THR A 901 -6.95 -31.91 -41.05
CA THR A 901 -8.08 -31.64 -41.96
C THR A 901 -9.05 -32.81 -42.06
N LYS A 902 -8.55 -34.06 -42.07
CA LYS A 902 -9.41 -35.25 -41.96
C LYS A 902 -10.13 -35.33 -40.61
N LEU A 903 -9.45 -35.01 -39.51
CA LEU A 903 -10.04 -34.99 -38.17
C LEU A 903 -11.11 -33.91 -38.05
N LEU A 904 -10.84 -32.69 -38.53
CA LEU A 904 -11.84 -31.61 -38.62
C LEU A 904 -13.02 -31.99 -39.51
N ALA A 905 -12.77 -32.65 -40.65
CA ALA A 905 -13.84 -33.17 -41.50
C ALA A 905 -14.65 -34.29 -40.80
N THR A 906 -13.99 -35.13 -40.01
CA THR A 906 -14.63 -36.20 -39.22
C THR A 906 -15.45 -35.60 -38.07
N VAL A 907 -14.92 -34.61 -37.35
CA VAL A 907 -15.62 -33.86 -36.31
C VAL A 907 -16.78 -33.09 -36.90
N ALA A 908 -16.63 -32.44 -38.05
CA ALA A 908 -17.73 -31.76 -38.76
C ALA A 908 -18.81 -32.76 -39.21
N HIS A 909 -18.42 -33.96 -39.67
CA HIS A 909 -19.35 -35.03 -40.00
C HIS A 909 -20.06 -35.59 -38.76
N GLN A 910 -19.36 -35.76 -37.64
CA GLN A 910 -19.94 -36.17 -36.35
C GLN A 910 -20.84 -35.09 -35.75
N LEU A 911 -20.50 -33.81 -35.94
CA LEU A 911 -21.33 -32.65 -35.59
C LEU A 911 -22.65 -32.66 -36.38
N HIS A 912 -22.59 -33.06 -37.64
CA HIS A 912 -23.78 -33.22 -38.51
C HIS A 912 -24.62 -34.45 -38.15
N ASN A 913 -24.02 -35.47 -37.53
CA ASN A 913 -24.68 -36.73 -37.16
C ASN A 913 -25.18 -36.75 -35.70
N LEU A 914 -25.03 -35.66 -34.93
CA LEU A 914 -25.62 -35.53 -33.60
C LEU A 914 -27.16 -35.41 -33.75
N PRO A 915 -27.96 -36.32 -33.15
CA PRO A 915 -29.41 -36.24 -33.22
C PRO A 915 -29.87 -34.93 -32.57
N ALA A 916 -30.63 -34.14 -33.33
CA ALA A 916 -31.23 -32.88 -32.90
C ALA A 916 -32.24 -33.12 -31.76
N MET A 917 -31.74 -33.23 -30.54
CA MET A 917 -32.52 -33.07 -29.33
C MET A 917 -31.92 -31.87 -28.58
N THR A 918 -32.67 -30.76 -28.69
CA THR A 918 -32.60 -29.52 -27.92
C THR A 918 -31.29 -28.72 -28.02
N LEU A 919 -31.17 -27.89 -29.06
CA LEU A 919 -30.53 -26.56 -28.97
C LEU A 919 -31.07 -25.69 -30.13
N ASP A 920 -31.84 -24.67 -29.76
CA ASP A 920 -32.67 -23.83 -30.64
C ASP A 920 -31.84 -23.02 -31.67
N GLY A 921 -31.73 -23.54 -32.89
CA GLY A 921 -32.15 -22.90 -34.14
C GLY A 921 -31.62 -21.55 -34.64
N ARG A 922 -30.88 -20.72 -33.90
CA ARG A 922 -30.49 -19.36 -34.38
C ARG A 922 -28.99 -19.04 -34.45
N TYR A 923 -28.11 -19.83 -33.83
CA TYR A 923 -26.67 -19.53 -33.77
C TYR A 923 -25.81 -20.16 -34.88
N THR A 924 -26.32 -21.13 -35.63
CA THR A 924 -25.51 -21.89 -36.60
C THR A 924 -25.29 -21.20 -37.95
N LYS A 925 -26.04 -20.13 -38.27
CA LYS A 925 -25.90 -19.41 -39.55
C LYS A 925 -24.86 -18.28 -39.56
N GLN A 926 -24.35 -17.83 -38.40
CA GLN A 926 -23.40 -16.71 -38.32
C GLN A 926 -21.92 -17.13 -38.25
N LEU A 927 -21.62 -18.37 -37.88
CA LEU A 927 -20.22 -18.84 -37.74
C LEU A 927 -19.57 -19.28 -39.06
N LEU A 928 -20.35 -19.49 -40.13
CA LEU A 928 -19.86 -20.03 -41.41
C LEU A 928 -19.76 -19.00 -42.55
N SER A 929 -20.00 -17.70 -42.31
CA SER A 929 -19.95 -16.67 -43.35
C SER A 929 -18.85 -15.64 -43.11
N GLY A 930 -17.66 -15.90 -43.66
CA GLY A 930 -16.56 -14.95 -43.87
C GLY A 930 -15.80 -15.32 -45.16
N PRO A 931 -15.32 -14.35 -45.95
CA PRO A 931 -15.21 -14.48 -47.40
C PRO A 931 -13.94 -15.21 -47.84
N VAL A 932 -14.08 -16.25 -48.66
CA VAL A 932 -12.99 -16.77 -49.49
C VAL A 932 -13.08 -16.09 -50.85
N SER A 933 -12.26 -15.06 -51.05
CA SER A 933 -11.96 -14.48 -52.36
C SER A 933 -11.28 -15.53 -53.23
N GLY A 934 -11.86 -15.79 -54.40
CA GLY A 934 -11.32 -16.74 -55.36
C GLY A 934 -10.15 -16.19 -56.16
N SER A 935 -9.22 -17.07 -56.49
CA SER A 935 -8.58 -17.11 -57.80
C SER A 935 -8.04 -18.52 -58.08
N GLU A 936 -8.67 -19.14 -59.09
CA GLU A 936 -8.08 -19.99 -60.12
C GLU A 936 -7.37 -21.30 -59.71
N HIS A 937 -8.07 -22.41 -59.97
CA HIS A 937 -7.50 -23.53 -60.72
C HIS A 937 -8.62 -24.37 -61.36
N GLN A 938 -8.76 -24.29 -62.68
CA GLN A 938 -9.19 -25.39 -63.54
C GLN A 938 -8.90 -25.07 -65.02
N ASN A 939 -7.78 -25.57 -65.54
CA ASN A 939 -7.76 -26.57 -66.62
C ASN A 939 -6.31 -26.95 -66.99
N ILE A 940 -6.04 -28.26 -66.93
CA ILE A 940 -4.83 -29.02 -67.36
C ILE A 940 -3.61 -28.91 -66.44
#